data_AF-A0A9P6W1U3-F1
#
_entry.id   AF-A0A9P6W1U3-F1
#
_cell.length_a   1.000
_cell.length_b   1.000
_cell.length_c   1.000
_cell.angle_alpha   90.00
_cell.angle_beta   90.00
_cell.angle_gamma   90.00
#
_symmetry.space_group_name_H-M   'P 1'
#
loop_
_entity.id
_entity.type
_entity.pdbx_description
1 polymer ?
#
loop_
_entity_poly.entity_id
_entity_poly.type
_entity_poly.pdbx_seq_one_letter_code
_entity_poly.pdbx_strand_id
1 'polypeptide(L)'
;MSDHEHDGIDYSDLEHQFASEYVSPLDSVVVLDGAPVVGQDKADRLLKAITKTASKEAGIAVQTSQIEMPVDDQGQSKGFMFVSLHNPTEAQVFQRALDGYAFDKRHTLSVVPFAEVESYANLDDNYVEPQQEEWAPREHFRAWLADPAGRDQLILYVGDDLRVAWTGKSGVSETAHQRNKWTDLFTQWSPQGTYLATIHLQGVALWGGASFERINRFAHPEVKLIDFSPYERYLVTWSPRPIEASNSPMSPFTDEDAGNNVAVWDVVTGKLVRTFPMVGAGAHSSDPTEQKRINWPMFKWSPDEKYAARVTPGQQISVYETPTLSMLGKKSIKIEGVFDFEWAPMNDAEREALEAERNGSAKPGSSARENKLAFWTPEITNQPARVSLMALPSRAILRSKNLFNVHDCKLHFQSNGDFLCVKVDRHTKTGKTKYCNLELFRLREKDIPVQVIEIKDAVIAFAWEPAGQRFCLITSNDPNIVNGQLPKTIVTFYGYDQRKGDFLALRSFPDKTVNNVYWSPKGRHCLLATLGSNTKFDVDFFDLDLDREDAAKANDADSGGAAIRLVTTVEAYGMTDVEWDPSGRYVATYGSMWTASMESGYSLWDFRGQRVEEAKVERFKQLLWRPRPPTLLSREQQRTIRRNLREYSRQFEEQDQLDAANENSELVERRTRLLDEWNAWRRECREQLEEKRRVLGKQPKASLLKAQEAEEADEEVEEWVEEVIDEKIEVIADKEKDN
;
A
#
# COMPACT_ATOMS: atom_id res chain seq x y z
N MET A 1 54.40 14.97 27.15
CA MET A 1 53.52 16.04 27.68
C MET A 1 53.07 16.83 26.46
N SER A 2 51.85 16.76 25.98
CA SER A 2 50.60 16.17 26.46
C SER A 2 49.72 15.91 25.23
N ASP A 3 49.10 14.74 25.18
CA ASP A 3 47.98 14.42 24.30
C ASP A 3 46.83 15.40 24.53
N HIS A 4 46.22 15.86 23.44
CA HIS A 4 44.77 16.08 23.41
C HIS A 4 44.24 15.64 22.04
N GLU A 5 43.45 14.57 22.12
CA GLU A 5 42.54 14.04 21.11
C GLU A 5 41.65 15.17 20.57
N HIS A 6 41.64 15.36 19.25
CA HIS A 6 40.60 16.12 18.58
C HIS A 6 39.54 15.14 18.07
N ASP A 7 38.32 15.37 18.53
CA ASP A 7 37.09 14.65 18.22
C ASP A 7 36.92 14.34 16.73
N GLY A 8 36.48 13.10 16.45
CA GLY A 8 36.08 12.61 15.13
C GLY A 8 34.76 13.23 14.66
N ILE A 9 34.76 14.54 14.41
CA ILE A 9 33.70 15.22 13.68
C ILE A 9 34.06 15.13 12.20
N ASP A 10 33.25 14.40 11.45
CA ASP A 10 33.32 14.34 9.99
C ASP A 10 32.81 15.68 9.44
N TYR A 11 33.70 16.43 8.78
CA TYR A 11 33.37 17.70 8.14
C TYR A 11 33.07 17.53 6.65
N SER A 12 33.00 16.30 6.13
CA SER A 12 32.85 16.02 4.70
C SER A 12 31.57 16.61 4.10
N ASP A 13 30.50 16.75 4.89
CA ASP A 13 29.23 17.38 4.56
C ASP A 13 29.32 18.92 4.49
N LEU A 14 30.06 19.56 5.40
CA LEU A 14 30.41 20.98 5.28
C LEU A 14 31.39 21.23 4.13
N GLU A 15 32.37 20.33 3.93
CA GLU A 15 33.29 20.38 2.80
C GLU A 15 32.56 20.15 1.47
N HIS A 16 31.52 19.31 1.40
CA HIS A 16 30.71 19.15 0.18
C HIS A 16 29.79 20.34 -0.08
N GLN A 17 29.27 20.97 0.99
CA GLN A 17 28.38 22.13 0.90
C GLN A 17 29.14 23.42 0.54
N PHE A 18 30.42 23.52 0.93
CA PHE A 18 31.30 24.66 0.66
C PHE A 18 32.48 24.33 -0.27
N ALA A 19 32.53 23.12 -0.83
CA ALA A 19 33.45 22.80 -1.92
C ALA A 19 33.09 23.70 -3.08
N SER A 20 34.00 24.63 -3.40
CA SER A 20 33.92 25.34 -4.66
C SER A 20 33.80 24.29 -5.76
N GLU A 21 32.74 24.36 -6.57
CA GLU A 21 32.66 23.60 -7.83
C GLU A 21 34.03 23.68 -8.49
N TYR A 22 34.59 22.53 -8.89
CA TYR A 22 35.86 22.52 -9.60
C TYR A 22 35.64 23.24 -10.93
N VAL A 23 35.88 24.55 -10.92
CA VAL A 23 35.88 25.37 -12.12
C VAL A 23 37.13 24.99 -12.87
N SER A 24 36.95 24.23 -13.95
CA SER A 24 38.05 23.97 -14.86
C SER A 24 38.56 25.33 -15.36
N PRO A 25 39.88 25.57 -15.46
CA PRO A 25 40.42 26.78 -16.08
C PRO A 25 39.89 27.02 -17.51
N LEU A 26 39.29 25.99 -18.13
CA LEU A 26 38.68 26.04 -19.45
C LEU A 26 37.21 26.52 -19.44
N ASP A 27 36.53 26.53 -18.29
CA ASP A 27 35.13 26.96 -18.16
C ASP A 27 34.98 28.48 -18.31
N SER A 28 36.07 29.23 -18.17
CA SER A 28 36.13 30.67 -18.47
C SER A 28 36.59 30.96 -19.90
N VAL A 29 36.81 29.94 -20.73
CA VAL A 29 37.20 30.09 -22.14
C VAL A 29 35.99 29.90 -23.04
N VAL A 30 35.81 30.82 -23.98
CA VAL A 30 34.80 30.72 -25.04
C VAL A 30 35.45 30.69 -26.41
N VAL A 31 34.87 29.93 -27.32
CA VAL A 31 35.22 29.88 -28.74
C VAL A 31 34.28 30.82 -29.47
N LEU A 32 34.85 31.82 -30.14
CA LEU A 32 34.13 32.76 -30.98
C LEU A 32 34.36 32.37 -32.43
N ASP A 33 33.33 31.84 -33.07
CA ASP A 33 33.33 31.41 -34.46
C ASP A 33 32.65 32.47 -35.36
N GLY A 34 32.96 32.45 -36.66
CA GLY A 34 32.42 33.41 -37.64
C GLY A 34 33.17 34.75 -37.69
N ALA A 35 34.39 34.82 -37.18
CA ALA A 35 35.23 36.01 -37.29
C ALA A 35 35.80 36.17 -38.73
N PRO A 36 36.01 37.42 -39.22
CA PRO A 36 36.61 37.64 -40.53
C PRO A 36 38.01 37.04 -40.69
N VAL A 37 38.24 36.35 -41.81
CA VAL A 37 39.56 35.83 -42.21
C VAL A 37 40.47 36.99 -42.63
N VAL A 38 41.56 37.21 -41.91
CA VAL A 38 42.49 38.32 -42.12
C VAL A 38 43.95 37.87 -42.09
N GLY A 39 44.80 38.58 -42.84
CA GLY A 39 46.26 38.42 -42.76
C GLY A 39 46.87 39.18 -41.58
N GLN A 40 48.16 38.94 -41.34
CA GLN A 40 48.93 39.51 -40.23
C GLN A 40 48.93 41.05 -40.19
N ASP A 41 48.75 41.71 -41.33
CA ASP A 41 48.65 43.17 -41.48
C ASP A 41 47.37 43.78 -40.88
N LYS A 42 46.32 42.97 -40.71
CA LYS A 42 44.99 43.43 -40.23
C LYS A 42 44.57 42.77 -38.91
N ALA A 43 45.34 41.81 -38.40
CA ALA A 43 45.06 41.07 -37.17
C ALA A 43 44.86 42.00 -35.96
N ASP A 44 45.77 42.96 -35.73
CA ASP A 44 45.68 43.90 -34.61
C ASP A 44 44.43 44.78 -34.65
N ARG A 45 43.96 45.10 -35.86
CA ARG A 45 42.75 45.91 -36.05
C ARG A 45 41.49 45.10 -35.74
N LEU A 46 41.48 43.82 -36.10
CA LEU A 46 40.38 42.90 -35.81
C LEU A 46 40.28 42.64 -34.31
N LEU A 47 41.40 42.36 -33.64
CA LEU A 47 41.46 42.15 -32.19
C LEU A 47 40.91 43.37 -31.41
N LYS A 48 41.30 44.59 -31.81
CA LYS A 48 40.77 45.84 -31.22
C LYS A 48 39.29 46.08 -31.50
N ALA A 49 38.78 45.60 -32.63
CA ALA A 49 37.37 45.69 -32.96
C ALA A 49 36.54 44.75 -32.07
N ILE A 50 37.02 43.51 -31.87
CA ILE A 50 36.33 42.51 -31.05
C ILE A 50 36.35 42.90 -29.56
N THR A 51 37.47 43.40 -29.02
CA THR A 51 37.51 43.90 -27.64
C THR A 51 36.57 45.09 -27.42
N LYS A 52 36.43 45.98 -28.43
CA LYS A 52 35.47 47.09 -28.38
C LYS A 52 34.02 46.60 -28.44
N THR A 53 33.71 45.59 -29.26
CA THR A 53 32.38 45.01 -29.35
C THR A 53 32.02 44.28 -28.05
N ALA A 54 32.94 43.50 -27.49
CA ALA A 54 32.76 42.85 -26.19
C ALA A 54 32.50 43.85 -25.05
N SER A 55 33.25 44.95 -24.99
CA SER A 55 33.04 45.98 -23.98
C SER A 55 31.72 46.73 -24.16
N LYS A 56 31.26 46.92 -25.41
CA LYS A 56 30.04 47.67 -25.72
C LYS A 56 28.77 46.84 -25.52
N GLU A 57 28.76 45.59 -25.99
CA GLU A 57 27.56 44.76 -26.03
C GLU A 57 27.47 43.82 -24.81
N ALA A 58 28.60 43.28 -24.33
CA ALA A 58 28.63 42.39 -23.16
C ALA A 58 29.01 43.11 -21.85
N GLY A 59 29.52 44.35 -21.92
CA GLY A 59 29.98 45.09 -20.73
C GLY A 59 31.29 44.57 -20.13
N ILE A 60 32.00 43.68 -20.83
CA ILE A 60 33.20 42.99 -20.34
C ILE A 60 34.46 43.61 -20.96
N ALA A 61 35.41 44.02 -20.12
CA ALA A 61 36.68 44.58 -20.55
C ALA A 61 37.68 43.45 -20.87
N VAL A 62 37.74 43.06 -22.15
CA VAL A 62 38.69 42.05 -22.65
C VAL A 62 39.96 42.72 -23.19
N GLN A 63 41.13 42.23 -22.80
CA GLN A 63 42.41 42.69 -23.34
C GLN A 63 42.79 41.90 -24.59
N THR A 64 43.57 42.49 -25.50
CA THR A 64 44.02 41.81 -26.73
C THR A 64 44.95 40.61 -26.43
N SER A 65 45.57 40.57 -25.26
CA SER A 65 46.37 39.43 -24.77
C SER A 65 45.53 38.22 -24.32
N GLN A 66 44.23 38.41 -24.12
CA GLN A 66 43.29 37.35 -23.71
C GLN A 66 42.58 36.70 -24.89
N ILE A 67 42.86 37.15 -26.12
CA ILE A 67 42.26 36.64 -27.34
C ILE A 67 43.35 35.95 -28.15
N GLU A 68 43.24 34.64 -28.30
CA GLU A 68 44.11 33.85 -29.16
C GLU A 68 43.41 33.59 -30.49
N MET A 69 44.03 34.01 -31.59
CA MET A 69 43.52 33.82 -32.95
C MET A 69 44.44 32.86 -33.71
N PRO A 70 44.03 31.60 -33.93
CA PRO A 70 44.81 30.65 -34.70
C PRO A 70 44.95 31.08 -36.16
N VAL A 71 46.16 30.90 -36.71
CA VAL A 71 46.48 31.16 -38.12
C VAL A 71 46.75 29.84 -38.85
N ASP A 72 46.53 29.83 -40.16
CA ASP A 72 46.88 28.73 -41.05
C ASP A 72 48.35 28.80 -41.50
N ASP A 73 48.80 27.78 -42.22
CA ASP A 73 50.18 27.66 -42.73
C ASP A 73 50.54 28.77 -43.75
N GLN A 74 49.56 29.55 -44.22
CA GLN A 74 49.70 30.68 -45.15
C GLN A 74 49.67 32.04 -44.44
N GLY A 75 49.53 32.07 -43.11
CA GLY A 75 49.50 33.29 -42.30
C GLY A 75 48.16 34.03 -42.29
N GLN A 76 47.05 33.37 -42.65
CA GLN A 76 45.68 33.89 -42.55
C GLN A 76 44.96 33.33 -41.32
N SER A 77 44.03 34.08 -40.72
CA SER A 77 43.25 33.61 -39.57
C SER A 77 42.23 32.54 -39.96
N LYS A 78 42.03 31.53 -39.12
CA LYS A 78 41.12 30.39 -39.41
C LYS A 78 39.62 30.70 -39.23
N GLY A 79 39.26 31.95 -38.95
CA GLY A 79 37.87 32.39 -38.80
C GLY A 79 37.26 32.17 -37.40
N PHE A 80 38.01 31.61 -36.46
CA PHE A 80 37.61 31.47 -35.05
C PHE A 80 38.70 31.97 -34.10
N MET A 81 38.32 32.28 -32.86
CA MET A 81 39.19 32.84 -31.83
C MET A 81 38.83 32.26 -30.46
N PHE A 82 39.83 32.04 -29.60
CA PHE A 82 39.63 31.69 -28.20
C PHE A 82 39.71 32.95 -27.35
N VAL A 83 38.72 33.16 -26.48
CA VAL A 83 38.68 34.29 -25.56
C VAL A 83 38.72 33.75 -24.13
N SER A 84 39.80 34.04 -23.42
CA SER A 84 39.97 33.67 -22.01
C SER A 84 39.44 34.78 -21.09
N LEU A 85 38.33 34.50 -20.41
CA LEU A 85 37.68 35.41 -19.47
C LEU A 85 38.08 35.10 -18.03
N HIS A 86 37.79 36.01 -17.10
CA HIS A 86 38.28 35.87 -15.71
C HIS A 86 37.45 34.86 -14.90
N ASN A 87 36.18 34.68 -15.23
CA ASN A 87 35.29 33.76 -14.52
C ASN A 87 34.25 33.13 -15.48
N PRO A 88 33.68 31.96 -15.13
CA PRO A 88 32.65 31.30 -15.93
C PRO A 88 31.36 32.13 -16.08
N THR A 89 31.04 32.97 -15.10
CA THR A 89 29.88 33.86 -15.15
C THR A 89 30.02 34.91 -16.26
N GLU A 90 31.22 35.46 -16.47
CA GLU A 90 31.57 36.35 -17.57
C GLU A 90 31.49 35.62 -18.90
N ALA A 91 31.89 34.34 -18.98
CA ALA A 91 31.75 33.53 -20.18
C ALA A 91 30.27 33.36 -20.59
N GLN A 92 29.38 33.10 -19.63
CA GLN A 92 27.94 33.02 -19.91
C GLN A 92 27.34 34.38 -20.32
N VAL A 93 27.74 35.47 -19.69
CA VAL A 93 27.30 36.83 -20.06
C VAL A 93 27.81 37.19 -21.46
N PHE A 94 29.05 36.86 -21.77
CA PHE A 94 29.68 37.07 -23.07
C PHE A 94 28.95 36.27 -24.16
N GLN A 95 28.64 34.99 -23.91
CA GLN A 95 27.86 34.15 -24.82
C GLN A 95 26.48 34.75 -25.10
N ARG A 96 25.71 35.07 -24.05
CA ARG A 96 24.36 35.64 -24.20
C ARG A 96 24.32 36.95 -24.97
N ALA A 97 25.39 37.75 -24.91
CA ALA A 97 25.45 39.05 -25.56
C ALA A 97 25.93 38.99 -27.00
N LEU A 98 26.82 38.04 -27.34
CA LEU A 98 27.52 38.02 -28.62
C LEU A 98 27.17 36.84 -29.53
N ASP A 99 26.51 35.80 -29.02
CA ASP A 99 26.01 34.70 -29.85
C ASP A 99 24.88 35.20 -30.77
N GLY A 100 25.05 35.02 -32.08
CA GLY A 100 24.14 35.55 -33.11
C GLY A 100 24.37 37.02 -33.47
N TYR A 101 25.41 37.67 -32.95
CA TYR A 101 25.69 39.08 -33.25
C TYR A 101 26.22 39.28 -34.68
N ALA A 102 25.55 40.12 -35.48
CA ALA A 102 26.00 40.47 -36.82
C ALA A 102 27.17 41.47 -36.77
N PHE A 103 28.41 40.96 -36.89
CA PHE A 103 29.63 41.77 -36.84
C PHE A 103 29.80 42.65 -38.07
N ASP A 104 29.44 42.13 -39.24
CA ASP A 104 29.27 42.90 -40.47
C ASP A 104 28.16 42.28 -41.35
N LYS A 105 28.03 42.72 -42.61
CA LYS A 105 27.00 42.22 -43.52
C LYS A 105 27.16 40.75 -43.93
N ARG A 106 28.33 40.15 -43.69
CA ARG A 106 28.72 38.80 -44.11
C ARG A 106 29.06 37.88 -42.94
N HIS A 107 29.47 38.44 -41.81
CA HIS A 107 29.95 37.69 -40.64
C HIS A 107 29.01 37.88 -39.46
N THR A 108 28.47 36.76 -38.98
CA THR A 108 27.70 36.68 -37.73
C THR A 108 28.52 35.85 -36.76
N LEU A 109 28.72 36.36 -35.55
CA LEU A 109 29.50 35.68 -34.53
C LEU A 109 28.63 34.61 -33.86
N SER A 110 29.20 33.43 -33.65
CA SER A 110 28.64 32.42 -32.74
C SER A 110 29.61 32.18 -31.60
N VAL A 111 29.08 32.11 -30.39
CA VAL A 111 29.89 31.95 -29.18
C VAL A 111 29.55 30.62 -28.52
N VAL A 112 30.53 29.73 -28.45
CA VAL A 112 30.39 28.40 -27.86
C VAL A 112 31.30 28.29 -26.63
N PRO A 113 30.78 27.96 -25.44
CA PRO A 113 31.59 27.66 -24.26
C PRO A 113 32.53 26.50 -24.54
N PHE A 114 33.80 26.59 -24.12
CA PHE A 114 34.78 25.55 -24.41
C PHE A 114 34.38 24.18 -23.80
N ALA A 115 33.68 24.19 -22.66
CA ALA A 115 33.15 23.00 -22.02
C ALA A 115 32.14 22.19 -22.88
N GLU A 116 31.48 22.82 -23.86
CA GLU A 116 30.50 22.17 -24.73
C GLU A 116 31.12 21.60 -26.01
N VAL A 117 32.40 21.88 -26.29
CA VAL A 117 33.04 21.44 -27.54
C VAL A 117 33.07 19.92 -27.66
N GLU A 118 33.26 19.18 -26.56
CA GLU A 118 33.23 17.72 -26.57
C GLU A 118 31.84 17.15 -26.81
N SER A 119 30.77 17.83 -26.36
CA SER A 119 29.40 17.36 -26.61
C SER A 119 29.01 17.57 -28.07
N TYR A 120 29.43 18.68 -28.69
CA TYR A 120 29.27 18.92 -30.11
C TYR A 120 30.10 17.96 -30.98
N ALA A 121 31.33 17.62 -30.56
CA ALA A 121 32.17 16.66 -31.29
C ALA A 121 31.61 15.23 -31.29
N ASN A 122 30.78 14.88 -30.30
CA ASN A 122 30.15 13.57 -30.15
C ASN A 122 28.68 13.55 -30.59
N LEU A 123 28.14 14.66 -31.11
CA LEU A 123 26.77 14.73 -31.61
C LEU A 123 26.69 14.03 -32.99
N ASP A 124 25.68 13.19 -33.21
CA ASP A 124 25.43 12.59 -34.52
C ASP A 124 24.87 13.66 -35.48
N ASP A 125 25.45 13.77 -36.68
CA ASP A 125 25.02 14.70 -37.72
C ASP A 125 23.61 14.40 -38.25
N ASN A 126 23.10 13.18 -38.02
CA ASN A 126 21.77 12.76 -38.46
C ASN A 126 20.72 12.88 -37.35
N TYR A 127 19.81 13.85 -37.51
CA TYR A 127 18.63 13.94 -36.66
C TYR A 127 17.70 12.74 -36.91
N VAL A 128 17.58 11.85 -35.92
CA VAL A 128 16.56 10.80 -35.89
C VAL A 128 15.38 11.30 -35.07
N GLU A 129 14.24 11.54 -35.72
CA GLU A 129 13.01 11.91 -35.02
C GLU A 129 12.65 10.81 -34.00
N PRO A 130 12.33 11.15 -32.75
CA PRO A 130 11.90 10.17 -31.76
C PRO A 130 10.72 9.36 -32.29
N GLN A 131 10.82 8.03 -32.23
CA GLN A 131 9.70 7.19 -32.60
C GLN A 131 8.52 7.49 -31.69
N GLN A 132 7.40 7.96 -32.25
CA GLN A 132 6.15 8.07 -31.52
C GLN A 132 5.70 6.65 -31.15
N GLU A 133 5.52 6.40 -29.86
CA GLU A 133 5.01 5.12 -29.38
C GLU A 133 3.65 4.84 -30.05
N GLU A 134 3.53 3.67 -30.70
CA GLU A 134 2.25 3.24 -31.25
C GLU A 134 1.24 3.08 -30.11
N TRP A 135 0.06 3.68 -30.26
CA TRP A 135 -1.00 3.58 -29.26
C TRP A 135 -1.44 2.12 -29.13
N ALA A 136 -1.08 1.47 -28.02
CA ALA A 136 -1.63 0.18 -27.63
C ALA A 136 -2.80 0.39 -26.65
N PRO A 137 -3.93 -0.32 -26.81
CA PRO A 137 -4.98 -0.30 -25.81
C PRO A 137 -4.42 -0.85 -24.49
N ARG A 138 -4.49 -0.04 -23.43
CA ARG A 138 -4.06 -0.48 -22.10
C ARG A 138 -4.89 -1.68 -21.66
N GLU A 139 -4.25 -2.61 -20.96
CA GLU A 139 -4.95 -3.71 -20.32
C GLU A 139 -6.05 -3.20 -19.39
N HIS A 140 -7.11 -3.99 -19.27
CA HIS A 140 -8.17 -3.66 -18.32
C HIS A 140 -7.63 -3.81 -16.90
N PHE A 141 -7.45 -2.69 -16.19
CA PHE A 141 -6.84 -2.72 -14.87
C PHE A 141 -7.53 -3.69 -13.93
N ARG A 142 -8.87 -3.81 -14.01
CA ARG A 142 -9.69 -4.72 -13.19
C ARG A 142 -9.88 -6.15 -13.72
N ALA A 143 -9.00 -6.61 -14.61
CA ALA A 143 -9.10 -7.94 -15.22
C ALA A 143 -9.15 -9.07 -14.17
N TRP A 144 -8.48 -8.90 -13.02
CA TRP A 144 -8.45 -9.91 -11.95
C TRP A 144 -9.83 -10.23 -11.36
N LEU A 145 -10.82 -9.32 -11.47
CA LEU A 145 -12.18 -9.57 -10.99
C LEU A 145 -12.95 -10.56 -11.87
N ALA A 146 -12.50 -10.78 -13.09
CA ALA A 146 -13.11 -11.71 -14.05
C ALA A 146 -12.55 -13.14 -13.93
N ASP A 147 -11.73 -13.43 -12.90
CA ASP A 147 -11.26 -14.80 -12.62
C ASP A 147 -12.48 -15.75 -12.45
N PRO A 148 -12.62 -16.79 -13.28
CA PRO A 148 -13.78 -17.70 -13.23
C PRO A 148 -13.91 -18.43 -11.89
N ALA A 149 -12.78 -18.72 -11.23
CA ALA A 149 -12.75 -19.39 -9.94
C ALA A 149 -13.02 -18.43 -8.76
N GLY A 150 -13.14 -17.12 -9.00
CA GLY A 150 -13.41 -16.12 -7.97
C GLY A 150 -12.33 -16.07 -6.88
N ARG A 151 -11.09 -16.39 -7.25
CA ARG A 151 -9.94 -16.42 -6.34
C ARG A 151 -9.55 -15.01 -5.93
N ASP A 152 -9.01 -14.88 -4.73
CA ASP A 152 -8.47 -13.63 -4.23
C ASP A 152 -6.95 -13.63 -4.46
N GLN A 153 -6.36 -12.44 -4.66
CA GLN A 153 -4.92 -12.29 -4.81
C GLN A 153 -4.31 -11.82 -3.50
N LEU A 154 -3.09 -12.26 -3.22
CA LEU A 154 -2.28 -11.77 -2.13
C LEU A 154 -0.86 -11.46 -2.58
N ILE A 155 -0.20 -10.61 -1.82
CA ILE A 155 1.22 -10.31 -1.96
C ILE A 155 1.99 -11.09 -0.93
N LEU A 156 3.10 -11.67 -1.36
CA LEU A 156 4.12 -12.23 -0.47
C LEU A 156 5.43 -11.50 -0.75
N TYR A 157 5.93 -10.82 0.28
CA TYR A 157 7.22 -10.14 0.24
C TYR A 157 8.23 -10.91 1.09
N VAL A 158 9.21 -11.52 0.42
CA VAL A 158 10.21 -12.41 1.03
C VAL A 158 11.60 -11.97 0.63
N GLY A 159 12.45 -11.60 1.59
CA GLY A 159 13.77 -11.08 1.27
C GLY A 159 13.65 -9.86 0.35
N ASP A 160 14.16 -9.95 -0.87
CA ASP A 160 14.04 -8.90 -1.89
C ASP A 160 13.04 -9.26 -3.01
N ASP A 161 12.43 -10.45 -2.94
CA ASP A 161 11.48 -10.94 -3.92
C ASP A 161 10.05 -10.57 -3.52
N LEU A 162 9.36 -9.89 -4.44
CA LEU A 162 7.95 -9.56 -4.32
C LEU A 162 7.15 -10.39 -5.33
N ARG A 163 6.19 -11.17 -4.84
CA ARG A 163 5.30 -11.96 -5.70
C ARG A 163 3.83 -11.67 -5.39
N VAL A 164 3.03 -11.58 -6.44
CA VAL A 164 1.57 -11.57 -6.40
C VAL A 164 1.12 -12.99 -6.71
N ALA A 165 0.36 -13.61 -5.81
CA ALA A 165 -0.12 -14.98 -5.95
C ALA A 165 -1.64 -15.05 -5.78
N TRP A 166 -2.25 -16.01 -6.47
CA TRP A 166 -3.65 -16.37 -6.32
C TRP A 166 -3.84 -17.36 -5.18
N THR A 167 -4.91 -17.20 -4.41
CA THR A 167 -5.30 -18.16 -3.38
C THR A 167 -6.40 -19.07 -3.88
N GLY A 168 -6.12 -20.37 -3.89
CA GLY A 168 -7.10 -21.44 -4.09
C GLY A 168 -7.52 -22.09 -2.78
N LYS A 169 -8.29 -23.19 -2.88
CA LYS A 169 -8.75 -23.96 -1.72
C LYS A 169 -7.65 -24.71 -0.99
N SER A 170 -6.60 -25.10 -1.72
CA SER A 170 -5.40 -25.76 -1.21
C SER A 170 -4.34 -24.78 -0.70
N GLY A 171 -4.64 -23.46 -0.69
CA GLY A 171 -3.73 -22.41 -0.25
C GLY A 171 -3.30 -21.48 -1.38
N VAL A 172 -2.12 -20.88 -1.22
CA VAL A 172 -1.40 -20.15 -2.26
C VAL A 172 -1.09 -21.11 -3.40
N SER A 173 -1.70 -20.83 -4.55
CA SER A 173 -1.64 -21.68 -5.73
C SER A 173 -0.67 -21.08 -6.73
N GLU A 174 -1.18 -20.29 -7.66
CA GLU A 174 -0.48 -19.79 -8.82
C GLU A 174 0.16 -18.42 -8.57
N THR A 175 1.41 -18.24 -8.98
CA THR A 175 2.07 -16.94 -8.95
C THR A 175 1.67 -16.14 -10.19
N ALA A 176 0.88 -15.08 -10.01
CA ALA A 176 0.44 -14.20 -11.08
C ALA A 176 1.58 -13.34 -11.64
N HIS A 177 2.42 -12.81 -10.76
CA HIS A 177 3.58 -12.01 -11.14
C HIS A 177 4.65 -12.07 -10.06
N GLN A 178 5.92 -12.10 -10.43
CA GLN A 178 7.04 -12.08 -9.50
C GLN A 178 8.15 -11.21 -10.04
N ARG A 179 8.72 -10.37 -9.17
CA ARG A 179 9.85 -9.52 -9.50
C ARG A 179 10.77 -9.32 -8.30
N ASN A 180 12.07 -9.49 -8.55
CA ASN A 180 13.12 -9.21 -7.58
C ASN A 180 13.39 -7.70 -7.49
N LYS A 181 13.58 -7.18 -6.28
CA LYS A 181 13.78 -5.75 -5.96
C LYS A 181 12.71 -4.86 -6.58
N TRP A 182 11.46 -5.30 -6.48
CA TRP A 182 10.34 -4.51 -6.99
C TRP A 182 10.03 -3.27 -6.13
N THR A 183 10.39 -3.31 -4.84
CA THR A 183 10.25 -2.21 -3.89
C THR A 183 11.44 -2.21 -2.93
N ASP A 184 11.87 -1.04 -2.46
CA ASP A 184 12.97 -0.91 -1.52
C ASP A 184 12.49 -1.01 -0.06
N LEU A 185 11.29 -0.49 0.23
CA LEU A 185 10.72 -0.42 1.58
C LEU A 185 9.60 -1.43 1.80
N PHE A 186 8.35 -1.02 1.60
CA PHE A 186 7.16 -1.87 1.70
C PHE A 186 6.33 -1.73 0.41
N THR A 187 5.20 -2.43 0.34
CA THR A 187 4.24 -2.23 -0.73
C THR A 187 2.84 -2.05 -0.15
N GLN A 188 1.96 -1.39 -0.91
CA GLN A 188 0.58 -1.16 -0.50
C GLN A 188 -0.34 -1.24 -1.71
N TRP A 189 -1.47 -1.94 -1.55
CA TRP A 189 -2.56 -1.87 -2.50
C TRP A 189 -3.33 -0.57 -2.35
N SER A 190 -3.83 -0.04 -3.47
CA SER A 190 -4.85 1.00 -3.43
C SER A 190 -6.17 0.46 -2.82
N PRO A 191 -7.04 1.31 -2.25
CA PRO A 191 -8.23 0.87 -1.50
C PRO A 191 -9.20 -0.03 -2.26
N GLN A 192 -9.23 0.01 -3.60
CA GLN A 192 -10.06 -0.85 -4.44
C GLN A 192 -9.26 -1.95 -5.16
N GLY A 193 -7.97 -2.07 -4.84
CA GLY A 193 -7.06 -3.06 -5.41
C GLY A 193 -6.69 -2.82 -6.87
N THR A 194 -6.99 -1.65 -7.46
CA THR A 194 -6.65 -1.36 -8.87
C THR A 194 -5.15 -1.20 -9.09
N TYR A 195 -4.47 -0.55 -8.15
CA TYR A 195 -3.06 -0.20 -8.25
C TYR A 195 -2.26 -0.84 -7.12
N LEU A 196 -1.05 -1.29 -7.48
CA LEU A 196 -0.03 -1.67 -6.52
C LEU A 196 0.99 -0.53 -6.42
N ALA A 197 1.23 -0.02 -5.21
CA ALA A 197 2.26 0.98 -4.95
C ALA A 197 3.55 0.34 -4.43
N THR A 198 4.66 0.67 -5.08
CA THR A 198 6.02 0.32 -4.63
C THR A 198 6.78 1.59 -4.28
N ILE A 199 7.52 1.56 -3.17
CA ILE A 199 8.26 2.71 -2.64
C ILE A 199 9.76 2.51 -2.89
N HIS A 200 10.36 3.51 -3.52
CA HIS A 200 11.76 3.56 -3.92
C HIS A 200 12.42 4.82 -3.36
N LEU A 201 13.75 4.88 -3.32
CA LEU A 201 14.46 6.07 -2.87
C LEU A 201 14.12 7.32 -3.72
N GLN A 202 13.87 7.15 -5.02
CA GLN A 202 13.50 8.26 -5.92
C GLN A 202 12.01 8.66 -5.83
N GLY A 203 11.17 7.85 -5.17
CA GLY A 203 9.75 8.11 -5.01
C GLY A 203 8.88 6.87 -5.15
N VAL A 204 7.66 7.06 -5.67
CA VAL A 204 6.63 6.01 -5.69
C VAL A 204 6.31 5.62 -7.12
N ALA A 205 6.17 4.32 -7.39
CA ALA A 205 5.68 3.82 -8.66
C ALA A 205 4.38 3.04 -8.48
N LEU A 206 3.45 3.21 -9.43
CA LEU A 206 2.21 2.46 -9.50
C LEU A 206 2.24 1.43 -10.61
N TRP A 207 1.72 0.27 -10.31
CA TRP A 207 1.62 -0.87 -11.21
C TRP A 207 0.16 -1.32 -11.27
N GLY A 208 -0.29 -1.80 -12.43
CA GLY A 208 -1.65 -2.32 -12.58
C GLY A 208 -1.82 -3.09 -13.89
N GLY A 209 -3.03 -3.59 -14.12
CA GLY A 209 -3.27 -4.56 -15.20
C GLY A 209 -3.03 -6.00 -14.75
N ALA A 210 -3.19 -6.94 -15.67
CA ALA A 210 -2.91 -8.35 -15.44
C ALA A 210 -1.40 -8.63 -15.48
N SER A 211 -0.68 -7.92 -16.35
CA SER A 211 0.78 -7.99 -16.48
C SER A 211 1.56 -7.18 -15.44
N PHE A 212 0.88 -6.35 -14.63
CA PHE A 212 1.50 -5.41 -13.69
C PHE A 212 2.48 -4.45 -14.37
N GLU A 213 2.09 -3.86 -15.49
CA GLU A 213 2.86 -2.80 -16.13
C GLU A 213 2.91 -1.52 -15.28
N ARG A 214 4.00 -0.76 -15.44
CA ARG A 214 4.18 0.50 -14.73
C ARG A 214 3.25 1.55 -15.33
N ILE A 215 2.33 2.07 -14.52
CA ILE A 215 1.33 3.06 -14.96
C ILE A 215 1.87 4.48 -14.80
N ASN A 216 2.29 4.84 -13.59
CA ASN A 216 2.75 6.19 -13.25
C ASN A 216 3.92 6.13 -12.26
N ARG A 217 4.75 7.17 -12.29
CA ARG A 217 5.85 7.40 -11.33
C ARG A 217 5.68 8.79 -10.72
N PHE A 218 5.74 8.85 -9.40
CA PHE A 218 5.72 10.09 -8.63
C PHE A 218 7.11 10.34 -8.07
N ALA A 219 7.79 11.34 -8.62
CA ALA A 219 9.12 11.74 -8.18
C ALA A 219 9.01 12.55 -6.88
N HIS A 220 9.10 11.84 -5.75
CA HIS A 220 9.18 12.43 -4.41
C HIS A 220 10.32 11.71 -3.67
N PRO A 221 11.51 12.32 -3.57
CA PRO A 221 12.66 11.67 -2.96
C PRO A 221 12.41 11.27 -1.50
N GLU A 222 12.96 10.11 -1.12
CA GLU A 222 12.98 9.59 0.26
C GLU A 222 11.60 9.39 0.91
N VAL A 223 10.56 9.12 0.11
CA VAL A 223 9.22 8.83 0.64
C VAL A 223 9.25 7.67 1.62
N LYS A 224 8.58 7.86 2.76
CA LYS A 224 8.44 6.86 3.81
C LYS A 224 7.00 6.44 4.07
N LEU A 225 6.02 7.30 3.78
CA LEU A 225 4.61 7.00 3.99
C LEU A 225 3.79 7.39 2.77
N ILE A 226 2.80 6.57 2.46
CA ILE A 226 1.85 6.77 1.36
C ILE A 226 0.43 6.47 1.81
N ASP A 227 -0.54 7.16 1.21
CA ASP A 227 -1.97 6.99 1.50
C ASP A 227 -2.80 7.35 0.27
N PHE A 228 -3.86 6.60 0.02
CA PHE A 228 -4.70 6.75 -1.16
C PHE A 228 -6.06 7.31 -0.79
N SER A 229 -6.65 8.08 -1.71
CA SER A 229 -8.05 8.44 -1.60
C SER A 229 -8.98 7.21 -1.83
N PRO A 230 -10.21 7.20 -1.27
CA PRO A 230 -11.11 6.04 -1.32
C PRO A 230 -11.49 5.53 -2.72
N TYR A 231 -11.52 6.40 -3.74
CA TYR A 231 -11.74 6.08 -5.15
C TYR A 231 -10.47 6.22 -6.00
N GLU A 232 -9.29 6.18 -5.37
CA GLU A 232 -8.01 6.02 -6.05
C GLU A 232 -7.70 7.14 -7.06
N ARG A 233 -8.21 8.36 -6.85
CA ARG A 233 -7.87 9.53 -7.70
C ARG A 233 -6.68 10.30 -7.18
N TYR A 234 -6.43 10.28 -5.88
CA TYR A 234 -5.33 11.00 -5.27
C TYR A 234 -4.43 10.07 -4.48
N LEU A 235 -3.13 10.33 -4.54
CA LEU A 235 -2.10 9.69 -3.74
C LEU A 235 -1.41 10.76 -2.89
N VAL A 236 -1.38 10.57 -1.58
CA VAL A 236 -0.64 11.39 -0.64
C VAL A 236 0.68 10.68 -0.36
N THR A 237 1.77 11.43 -0.43
CA THR A 237 3.12 10.93 -0.16
C THR A 237 3.80 11.83 0.86
N TRP A 238 4.55 11.25 1.79
CA TRP A 238 5.29 11.98 2.82
C TRP A 238 6.75 11.57 2.87
N SER A 239 7.62 12.57 2.96
CA SER A 239 9.06 12.43 3.14
C SER A 239 9.53 13.18 4.39
N PRO A 240 10.44 12.61 5.21
CA PRO A 240 11.05 13.31 6.33
C PRO A 240 11.95 14.47 5.86
N ARG A 241 12.53 14.36 4.67
CA ARG A 241 13.32 15.42 4.05
C ARG A 241 12.37 16.46 3.44
N PRO A 242 12.55 17.76 3.73
CA PRO A 242 11.80 18.80 3.05
C PRO A 242 12.04 18.77 1.54
N ILE A 243 11.01 19.08 0.77
CA ILE A 243 11.06 19.20 -0.67
C ILE A 243 12.01 20.35 -1.02
N GLU A 244 12.93 20.07 -1.93
CA GLU A 244 13.83 21.05 -2.52
C GLU A 244 13.32 21.37 -3.93
N ALA A 245 13.37 22.65 -4.29
CA ALA A 245 13.08 23.07 -5.66
C ALA A 245 14.11 22.44 -6.60
N SER A 246 13.64 21.94 -7.74
CA SER A 246 14.52 21.30 -8.72
C SER A 246 14.17 21.79 -10.11
N ASN A 247 15.19 22.24 -10.85
CA ASN A 247 15.06 22.58 -12.26
C ASN A 247 15.14 21.35 -13.18
N SER A 248 15.14 20.14 -12.61
CA SER A 248 15.17 18.90 -13.39
C SER A 248 13.81 18.65 -14.06
N PRO A 249 13.77 18.30 -15.36
CA PRO A 249 12.53 17.87 -16.02
C PRO A 249 11.85 16.66 -15.35
N MET A 250 12.60 15.92 -14.54
CA MET A 250 12.13 14.72 -13.83
C MET A 250 11.51 15.02 -12.47
N SER A 251 11.66 16.25 -11.95
CA SER A 251 11.11 16.67 -10.67
C SER A 251 10.07 17.78 -10.89
N PRO A 252 8.81 17.60 -10.46
CA PRO A 252 7.77 18.60 -10.66
C PRO A 252 7.75 19.69 -9.57
N PHE A 253 8.72 19.70 -8.66
CA PHE A 253 8.75 20.64 -7.54
C PHE A 253 9.37 21.99 -7.92
N THR A 254 8.62 23.05 -7.64
CA THR A 254 8.99 24.44 -7.89
C THR A 254 9.45 25.15 -6.60
N ASP A 255 9.90 26.39 -6.71
CA ASP A 255 10.26 27.22 -5.55
C ASP A 255 9.10 27.40 -4.56
N GLU A 256 7.84 27.33 -5.01
CA GLU A 256 6.66 27.41 -4.14
C GLU A 256 6.47 26.15 -3.27
N ASP A 257 7.03 25.02 -3.69
CA ASP A 257 6.94 23.74 -3.00
C ASP A 257 8.06 23.54 -1.97
N ALA A 258 9.11 24.37 -2.05
CA ALA A 258 10.29 24.25 -1.22
C ALA A 258 9.96 24.36 0.28
N GLY A 259 10.48 23.42 1.08
CA GLY A 259 10.25 23.35 2.52
C GLY A 259 9.01 22.57 2.95
N ASN A 260 8.16 22.14 2.01
CA ASN A 260 7.05 21.23 2.30
C ASN A 260 7.52 19.77 2.45
N ASN A 261 6.74 18.90 3.09
CA ASN A 261 7.11 17.48 3.28
C ASN A 261 6.10 16.50 2.68
N VAL A 262 4.90 17.00 2.37
CA VAL A 262 3.80 16.19 1.86
C VAL A 262 3.48 16.65 0.46
N ALA A 263 3.34 15.71 -0.45
CA ALA A 263 2.89 15.96 -1.81
C ALA A 263 1.64 15.12 -2.12
N VAL A 264 0.64 15.77 -2.72
CA VAL A 264 -0.59 15.13 -3.19
C VAL A 264 -0.59 15.10 -4.71
N TRP A 265 -0.77 13.91 -5.26
CA TRP A 265 -0.66 13.60 -6.68
C TRP A 265 -2.02 13.14 -7.23
N ASP A 266 -2.30 13.43 -8.49
CA ASP A 266 -3.40 12.80 -9.23
C ASP A 266 -2.90 11.47 -9.81
N VAL A 267 -3.55 10.39 -9.38
CA VAL A 267 -3.19 9.01 -9.74
C VAL A 267 -3.36 8.74 -11.23
N VAL A 268 -4.35 9.37 -11.88
CA VAL A 268 -4.67 9.14 -13.29
C VAL A 268 -3.71 9.90 -14.19
N THR A 269 -3.49 11.18 -13.88
CA THR A 269 -2.66 12.05 -14.72
C THR A 269 -1.17 12.02 -14.36
N GLY A 270 -0.80 11.51 -13.19
CA GLY A 270 0.57 11.52 -12.70
C GLY A 270 1.04 12.88 -12.18
N LYS A 271 0.19 13.92 -12.23
CA LYS A 271 0.58 15.31 -11.96
C LYS A 271 0.57 15.63 -10.47
N LEU A 272 1.50 16.48 -10.06
CA LEU A 272 1.49 17.10 -8.74
C LEU A 272 0.27 18.04 -8.64
N VAL A 273 -0.60 17.81 -7.66
CA VAL A 273 -1.77 18.66 -7.42
C VAL A 273 -1.43 19.79 -6.46
N ARG A 274 -0.80 19.44 -5.32
CA ARG A 274 -0.43 20.41 -4.28
C ARG A 274 0.56 19.81 -3.29
N THR A 275 1.44 20.64 -2.74
CA THR A 275 2.32 20.30 -1.61
C THR A 275 1.86 20.96 -0.32
N PHE A 276 2.23 20.36 0.82
CA PHE A 276 1.85 20.84 2.14
C PHE A 276 2.99 20.71 3.15
N PRO A 277 3.12 21.68 4.08
CA PRO A 277 4.07 21.58 5.18
C PRO A 277 3.55 20.62 6.25
N MET A 278 4.47 20.10 7.06
CA MET A 278 4.14 19.38 8.29
C MET A 278 3.36 20.27 9.27
N VAL A 279 2.45 19.66 10.02
CA VAL A 279 1.60 20.34 11.00
C VAL A 279 1.63 19.53 12.30
N GLY A 280 1.80 20.20 13.45
CA GLY A 280 1.78 19.58 14.79
C GLY A 280 3.14 19.64 15.51
N ALA A 281 3.25 18.97 16.66
CA ALA A 281 4.42 19.02 17.54
C ALA A 281 5.76 18.57 16.89
N GLY A 282 5.71 17.94 15.71
CA GLY A 282 6.91 17.60 14.92
C GLY A 282 7.31 18.65 13.87
N ALA A 283 6.54 19.73 13.68
CA ALA A 283 6.83 20.76 12.68
C ALA A 283 7.88 21.80 13.15
N HIS A 284 8.10 21.94 14.46
CA HIS A 284 8.98 22.96 15.04
C HIS A 284 9.83 22.51 16.24
N SER A 285 10.08 21.21 16.45
CA SER A 285 11.07 20.80 17.46
C SER A 285 12.49 21.07 16.92
N SER A 286 13.19 22.02 17.54
CA SER A 286 14.62 22.26 17.35
C SER A 286 15.50 21.26 18.12
N ASP A 287 14.87 20.33 18.85
CA ASP A 287 15.53 19.33 19.67
C ASP A 287 15.59 17.97 18.93
N PRO A 288 16.78 17.45 18.59
CA PRO A 288 16.97 16.16 17.93
C PRO A 288 16.47 14.96 18.74
N THR A 289 16.21 15.15 20.05
CA THR A 289 15.86 14.06 20.98
C THR A 289 14.36 13.81 21.11
N GLU A 290 13.51 14.77 20.74
CA GLU A 290 12.07 14.58 20.68
C GLU A 290 11.69 13.89 19.36
N GLN A 291 11.41 12.60 19.41
CA GLN A 291 10.87 11.86 18.28
C GLN A 291 9.61 12.57 17.76
N LYS A 292 9.72 13.16 16.56
CA LYS A 292 8.61 13.78 15.84
C LYS A 292 7.50 12.75 15.63
N ARG A 293 6.51 12.71 16.53
CA ARG A 293 5.33 11.84 16.36
C ARG A 293 4.50 12.37 15.20
N ILE A 294 4.61 11.72 14.06
CA ILE A 294 3.81 11.99 12.87
C ILE A 294 2.47 11.29 13.05
N ASN A 295 1.38 12.06 12.96
CA ASN A 295 0.04 11.49 12.88
C ASN A 295 -0.25 11.15 11.41
N TRP A 296 -0.36 9.86 11.10
CA TRP A 296 -0.64 9.34 9.76
C TRP A 296 -1.91 8.47 9.79
N PRO A 297 -2.81 8.56 8.80
CA PRO A 297 -2.78 9.46 7.64
C PRO A 297 -3.01 10.93 8.01
N MET A 298 -2.25 11.84 7.39
CA MET A 298 -2.38 13.29 7.66
C MET A 298 -3.68 13.86 7.08
N PHE A 299 -4.06 13.38 5.89
CA PHE A 299 -5.30 13.76 5.22
C PHE A 299 -6.30 12.63 5.38
N LYS A 300 -7.42 12.93 6.03
CA LYS A 300 -8.57 12.03 6.05
C LYS A 300 -9.53 12.49 4.94
N TRP A 301 -9.83 11.59 4.01
CA TRP A 301 -10.70 11.86 2.86
C TRP A 301 -12.17 11.70 3.23
N SER A 302 -13.03 12.57 2.69
CA SER A 302 -14.47 12.36 2.76
C SER A 302 -14.83 11.10 1.97
N PRO A 303 -15.89 10.38 2.36
CA PRO A 303 -16.21 9.10 1.73
C PRO A 303 -16.62 9.24 0.26
N ASP A 304 -17.09 10.42 -0.16
CA ASP A 304 -17.38 10.77 -1.56
C ASP A 304 -16.17 11.36 -2.33
N GLU A 305 -15.02 11.49 -1.65
CA GLU A 305 -13.77 12.06 -2.17
C GLU A 305 -13.87 13.51 -2.65
N LYS A 306 -14.94 14.24 -2.31
CA LYS A 306 -15.07 15.67 -2.66
C LYS A 306 -14.18 16.56 -1.79
N TYR A 307 -13.84 16.08 -0.58
CA TYR A 307 -13.08 16.84 0.39
C TYR A 307 -11.94 16.02 0.99
N ALA A 308 -10.82 16.68 1.24
CA ALA A 308 -9.73 16.17 2.08
C ALA A 308 -9.61 17.08 3.30
N ALA A 309 -9.51 16.52 4.50
CA ALA A 309 -9.33 17.31 5.72
C ALA A 309 -8.07 16.90 6.45
N ARG A 310 -7.43 17.87 7.11
CA ARG A 310 -6.34 17.63 8.06
C ARG A 310 -6.57 18.44 9.33
N VAL A 311 -6.12 17.91 10.46
CA VAL A 311 -6.20 18.56 11.75
C VAL A 311 -4.88 19.28 12.07
N THR A 312 -4.99 20.49 12.59
CA THR A 312 -3.91 21.16 13.33
C THR A 312 -4.26 21.04 14.81
N PRO A 313 -3.65 20.09 15.55
CA PRO A 313 -4.00 19.83 16.93
C PRO A 313 -3.98 21.12 17.77
N GLY A 314 -5.03 21.33 18.56
CA GLY A 314 -5.23 22.49 19.42
C GLY A 314 -5.79 23.74 18.74
N GLN A 315 -5.87 23.79 17.40
CA GLN A 315 -6.17 25.05 16.69
C GLN A 315 -7.37 24.99 15.74
N GLN A 316 -7.34 24.08 14.76
CA GLN A 316 -8.29 24.12 13.64
C GLN A 316 -8.33 22.82 12.82
N ILE A 317 -9.41 22.66 12.07
CA ILE A 317 -9.52 21.66 11.00
C ILE A 317 -9.49 22.40 9.66
N SER A 318 -8.56 22.02 8.79
CA SER A 318 -8.45 22.58 7.44
C SER A 318 -9.07 21.59 6.45
N VAL A 319 -10.12 22.03 5.77
CA VAL A 319 -10.84 21.24 4.75
C VAL A 319 -10.50 21.79 3.37
N TYR A 320 -10.12 20.91 2.46
CA TYR A 320 -9.73 21.20 1.09
C TYR A 320 -10.73 20.54 0.13
N GLU A 321 -11.09 21.23 -0.94
CA GLU A 321 -12.02 20.79 -1.96
C GLU A 321 -11.26 20.25 -3.18
N THR A 322 -11.63 19.06 -3.64
CA THR A 322 -11.11 18.48 -4.89
C THR A 322 -11.78 19.11 -6.12
N PRO A 323 -11.11 19.26 -7.27
CA PRO A 323 -9.81 18.67 -7.61
C PRO A 323 -8.59 19.55 -7.31
N THR A 324 -8.79 20.84 -7.03
CA THR A 324 -7.68 21.80 -6.87
C THR A 324 -7.01 21.73 -5.49
N LEU A 325 -7.61 21.01 -4.54
CA LEU A 325 -7.23 21.01 -3.12
C LEU A 325 -7.15 22.43 -2.56
N SER A 326 -8.07 23.29 -3.00
CA SER A 326 -8.22 24.63 -2.46
C SER A 326 -9.01 24.59 -1.15
N MET A 327 -8.69 25.48 -0.22
CA MET A 327 -9.34 25.46 1.09
C MET A 327 -10.83 25.83 0.97
N LEU A 328 -11.71 24.99 1.52
CA LEU A 328 -13.16 25.17 1.46
C LEU A 328 -13.53 26.54 2.07
N GLY A 329 -14.16 27.40 1.28
CA GLY A 329 -14.53 28.76 1.70
C GLY A 329 -13.33 29.66 2.06
N LYS A 330 -12.12 29.34 1.58
CA LYS A 330 -10.85 30.08 1.78
C LYS A 330 -10.43 30.28 3.25
N LYS A 331 -11.05 29.57 4.19
CA LYS A 331 -10.75 29.66 5.63
C LYS A 331 -10.88 28.31 6.29
N SER A 332 -9.90 27.96 7.11
CA SER A 332 -9.96 26.80 8.00
C SER A 332 -11.07 26.97 9.02
N ILE A 333 -11.63 25.83 9.44
CA ILE A 333 -12.64 25.78 10.48
C ILE A 333 -11.90 25.89 11.81
N LYS A 334 -11.92 27.09 12.40
CA LYS A 334 -11.29 27.34 13.71
C LYS A 334 -12.08 26.60 14.78
N ILE A 335 -11.43 25.61 15.41
CA ILE A 335 -11.99 24.80 16.49
C ILE A 335 -10.91 24.73 17.56
N GLU A 336 -11.00 25.63 18.53
CA GLU A 336 -10.04 25.73 19.62
C GLU A 336 -9.98 24.40 20.38
N GLY A 337 -8.75 23.89 20.60
CA GLY A 337 -8.54 22.64 21.32
C GLY A 337 -8.81 21.37 20.52
N VAL A 338 -9.15 21.42 19.23
CA VAL A 338 -9.45 20.18 18.48
C VAL A 338 -8.29 19.19 18.54
N PHE A 339 -8.56 17.95 18.93
CA PHE A 339 -7.53 16.93 19.06
C PHE A 339 -7.51 16.00 17.83
N ASP A 340 -8.65 15.39 17.51
CA ASP A 340 -8.80 14.50 16.37
C ASP A 340 -10.21 14.60 15.77
N PHE A 341 -10.36 14.11 14.54
CA PHE A 341 -11.63 14.03 13.82
C PHE A 341 -11.70 12.80 12.92
N GLU A 342 -12.90 12.36 12.60
CA GLU A 342 -13.14 11.26 11.66
C GLU A 342 -14.32 11.58 10.74
N TRP A 343 -14.26 11.11 9.50
CA TRP A 343 -15.38 11.20 8.55
C TRP A 343 -16.36 10.06 8.78
N ALA A 344 -17.65 10.37 8.70
CA ALA A 344 -18.68 9.34 8.71
C ALA A 344 -18.66 8.60 7.36
N PRO A 345 -18.52 7.25 7.35
CA PRO A 345 -18.61 6.47 6.12
C PRO A 345 -19.96 6.57 5.42
N MET A 346 -20.00 6.11 4.17
CA MET A 346 -21.23 5.93 3.40
C MET A 346 -21.74 4.51 3.51
N ASN A 347 -23.06 4.34 3.54
CA ASN A 347 -23.67 3.03 3.37
C ASN A 347 -23.69 2.63 1.90
N ASP A 348 -24.04 1.37 1.64
CA ASP A 348 -24.04 0.85 0.28
C ASP A 348 -25.06 1.55 -0.64
N ALA A 349 -26.18 2.06 -0.11
CA ALA A 349 -27.17 2.79 -0.92
C ALA A 349 -26.64 4.12 -1.43
N GLU A 350 -25.93 4.83 -0.56
CA GLU A 350 -25.33 6.13 -0.86
C GLU A 350 -24.16 5.96 -1.82
N ARG A 351 -23.38 4.89 -1.65
CA ARG A 351 -22.29 4.54 -2.57
C ARG A 351 -22.82 4.22 -3.96
N GLU A 352 -23.86 3.39 -4.05
CA GLU A 352 -24.54 3.04 -5.31
C GLU A 352 -25.10 4.28 -6.01
N ALA A 353 -25.74 5.19 -5.26
CA ALA A 353 -26.25 6.44 -5.80
C ALA A 353 -25.12 7.35 -6.32
N LEU A 354 -24.01 7.47 -5.58
CA LEU A 354 -22.86 8.27 -6.00
C LEU A 354 -22.18 7.68 -7.25
N GLU A 355 -22.06 6.37 -7.33
CA GLU A 355 -21.52 5.68 -8.51
C GLU A 355 -22.42 5.88 -9.74
N ALA A 356 -23.73 5.84 -9.55
CA ALA A 356 -24.71 6.13 -10.61
C ALA A 356 -24.60 7.57 -11.15
N GLU A 357 -24.22 8.54 -10.31
CA GLU A 357 -23.91 9.90 -10.80
C GLU A 357 -22.60 9.94 -11.57
N ARG A 358 -21.56 9.28 -11.04
CA ARG A 358 -20.20 9.30 -11.62
C ARG A 358 -20.13 8.61 -12.97
N ASN A 359 -20.94 7.56 -13.19
CA ASN A 359 -21.02 6.85 -14.47
C ASN A 359 -22.04 7.48 -15.46
N GLY A 360 -22.74 8.55 -15.05
CA GLY A 360 -23.72 9.25 -15.89
C GLY A 360 -25.10 8.60 -16.00
N SER A 361 -25.37 7.50 -15.29
CA SER A 361 -26.69 6.85 -15.28
C SER A 361 -27.75 7.62 -14.46
N ALA A 362 -27.30 8.48 -13.54
CA ALA A 362 -28.13 9.37 -12.73
C ALA A 362 -27.75 10.84 -12.97
N LYS A 363 -28.70 11.74 -12.73
CA LYS A 363 -28.47 13.18 -12.87
C LYS A 363 -27.52 13.68 -11.77
N PRO A 364 -26.55 14.56 -12.07
CA PRO A 364 -25.70 15.17 -11.05
C PRO A 364 -26.52 15.82 -9.93
N GLY A 365 -26.21 15.50 -8.68
CA GLY A 365 -26.90 16.04 -7.49
C GLY A 365 -28.14 15.27 -7.02
N SER A 366 -28.53 14.19 -7.70
CA SER A 366 -29.51 13.19 -7.22
C SER A 366 -29.12 12.49 -5.91
N SER A 367 -27.82 12.40 -5.59
CA SER A 367 -27.25 11.76 -4.40
C SER A 367 -26.68 12.79 -3.41
N ALA A 368 -27.13 14.06 -3.50
CA ALA A 368 -26.62 15.16 -2.68
C ALA A 368 -26.92 14.93 -1.18
N ARG A 369 -26.00 14.22 -0.51
CA ARG A 369 -25.93 14.10 0.93
C ARG A 369 -24.80 15.00 1.44
N GLU A 370 -25.03 15.64 2.58
CA GLU A 370 -23.95 16.30 3.33
C GLU A 370 -23.07 15.25 4.02
N ASN A 371 -21.76 15.37 3.79
CA ASN A 371 -20.77 14.58 4.52
C ASN A 371 -20.81 14.98 6.00
N LYS A 372 -20.67 14.00 6.89
CA LYS A 372 -20.65 14.25 8.34
C LYS A 372 -19.23 14.03 8.84
N LEU A 373 -18.78 14.92 9.72
CA LEU A 373 -17.46 14.91 10.33
C LEU A 373 -17.66 14.94 11.84
N ALA A 374 -17.15 13.93 12.55
CA ALA A 374 -17.10 13.93 14.01
C ALA A 374 -15.73 14.44 14.46
N PHE A 375 -15.70 15.32 15.45
CA PHE A 375 -14.45 15.79 16.07
C PHE A 375 -14.63 15.92 17.57
N TRP A 376 -13.52 15.93 18.30
CA TRP A 376 -13.56 16.12 19.73
C TRP A 376 -12.52 17.14 20.22
N THR A 377 -12.87 17.81 21.31
CA THR A 377 -12.04 18.77 22.03
C THR A 377 -11.88 18.29 23.48
N PRO A 378 -10.66 18.28 24.04
CA PRO A 378 -10.40 17.94 25.43
C PRO A 378 -10.89 19.04 26.37
N GLU A 379 -10.82 18.78 27.67
CA GLU A 379 -11.10 19.79 28.70
C GLU A 379 -10.03 20.89 28.68
N ILE A 380 -10.49 22.13 28.59
CA ILE A 380 -9.68 23.34 28.72
C ILE A 380 -10.24 24.10 29.92
N THR A 381 -9.43 24.83 30.69
CA THR A 381 -9.71 25.40 32.03
C THR A 381 -11.17 25.82 32.30
N ASN A 382 -11.87 26.42 31.33
CA ASN A 382 -13.26 26.89 31.46
C ASN A 382 -14.26 26.26 30.47
N GLN A 383 -13.88 25.22 29.72
CA GLN A 383 -14.75 24.53 28.76
C GLN A 383 -14.65 23.00 28.95
N PRO A 384 -15.79 22.30 29.09
CA PRO A 384 -15.79 20.84 29.20
C PRO A 384 -15.32 20.20 27.90
N ALA A 385 -14.84 18.97 27.98
CA ALA A 385 -14.59 18.16 26.78
C ALA A 385 -15.89 18.05 25.98
N ARG A 386 -15.79 18.06 24.66
CA ARG A 386 -16.95 18.02 23.78
C ARG A 386 -16.67 17.14 22.59
N VAL A 387 -17.64 16.30 22.26
CA VAL A 387 -17.71 15.64 20.96
C VAL A 387 -18.79 16.29 20.15
N SER A 388 -18.49 16.64 18.91
CA SER A 388 -19.38 17.35 18.00
C SER A 388 -19.42 16.66 16.65
N LEU A 389 -20.63 16.55 16.09
CA LEU A 389 -20.88 16.09 14.74
C LEU A 389 -21.28 17.28 13.87
N MET A 390 -20.50 17.55 12.82
CA MET A 390 -20.69 18.64 11.88
C MET A 390 -21.05 18.12 10.50
N ALA A 391 -21.96 18.79 9.82
CA ALA A 391 -22.25 18.57 8.40
C ALA A 391 -21.37 19.46 7.51
N LEU A 392 -20.94 18.94 6.36
CA LEU A 392 -20.20 19.66 5.33
C LEU A 392 -20.93 19.52 3.98
N PRO A 393 -21.06 20.62 3.21
CA PRO A 393 -20.34 21.89 3.35
C PRO A 393 -21.01 22.96 4.24
N SER A 394 -22.24 22.74 4.74
CA SER A 394 -23.00 23.75 5.52
C SER A 394 -22.31 24.21 6.82
N ARG A 395 -21.40 23.41 7.37
CA ARG A 395 -20.73 23.60 8.67
C ARG A 395 -21.72 23.63 9.84
N ALA A 396 -22.93 23.12 9.65
CA ALA A 396 -23.93 23.04 10.69
C ALA A 396 -23.55 21.95 11.71
N ILE A 397 -23.56 22.30 12.99
CA ILE A 397 -23.39 21.32 14.07
C ILE A 397 -24.71 20.55 14.22
N LEU A 398 -24.71 19.28 13.82
CA LEU A 398 -25.88 18.41 13.90
C LEU A 398 -26.15 17.95 15.33
N ARG A 399 -25.09 17.60 16.07
CA ARG A 399 -25.18 17.13 17.45
C ARG A 399 -23.91 17.47 18.20
N SER A 400 -24.02 17.72 19.50
CA SER A 400 -22.87 17.85 20.39
C SER A 400 -23.18 17.26 21.75
N LYS A 401 -22.18 16.63 22.37
CA LYS A 401 -22.25 16.03 23.70
C LYS A 401 -21.08 16.56 24.52
N ASN A 402 -21.39 17.16 25.67
CA ASN A 402 -20.36 17.56 26.63
C ASN A 402 -20.01 16.38 27.55
N LEU A 403 -18.73 16.24 27.85
CA LEU A 403 -18.13 15.20 28.67
C LEU A 403 -17.28 15.86 29.77
N PHE A 404 -17.06 15.14 30.87
CA PHE A 404 -16.35 15.66 32.06
C PHE A 404 -15.37 14.62 32.63
N ASN A 405 -14.27 15.06 33.22
CA ASN A 405 -13.17 14.22 33.68
C ASN A 405 -12.66 13.26 32.58
N VAL A 406 -12.49 13.78 31.37
CA VAL A 406 -12.02 13.01 30.20
C VAL A 406 -10.49 12.97 30.19
N HIS A 407 -9.93 11.77 30.03
CA HIS A 407 -8.51 11.57 29.77
C HIS A 407 -8.23 11.45 28.27
N ASP A 408 -8.99 10.62 27.55
CA ASP A 408 -8.83 10.40 26.11
C ASP A 408 -10.18 10.04 25.46
N CYS A 409 -10.30 10.30 24.16
CA CYS A 409 -11.47 10.00 23.34
C CYS A 409 -11.05 9.39 22.00
N LYS A 410 -11.63 8.25 21.65
CA LYS A 410 -11.47 7.62 20.33
C LYS A 410 -12.81 7.52 19.61
N LEU A 411 -12.81 7.90 18.33
CA LEU A 411 -13.99 7.92 17.46
C LEU A 411 -14.00 6.63 16.61
N HIS A 412 -15.04 5.82 16.76
CA HIS A 412 -15.21 4.57 16.00
C HIS A 412 -16.52 4.60 15.21
N PHE A 413 -16.43 4.86 13.91
CA PHE A 413 -17.58 4.75 13.01
C PHE A 413 -17.83 3.30 12.61
N GLN A 414 -19.11 2.93 12.51
CA GLN A 414 -19.53 1.70 11.86
C GLN A 414 -19.38 1.85 10.33
N SER A 415 -19.07 0.78 9.61
CA SER A 415 -18.65 0.83 8.20
C SER A 415 -19.67 1.45 7.23
N ASN A 416 -20.96 1.41 7.55
CA ASN A 416 -22.06 2.03 6.78
C ASN A 416 -22.40 3.45 7.27
N GLY A 417 -21.71 3.93 8.30
CA GLY A 417 -21.95 5.23 8.91
C GLY A 417 -23.32 5.35 9.59
N ASP A 418 -23.88 4.22 10.05
CA ASP A 418 -25.17 4.21 10.74
C ASP A 418 -25.02 4.55 12.23
N PHE A 419 -23.89 4.13 12.82
CA PHE A 419 -23.55 4.34 14.22
C PHE A 419 -22.15 4.95 14.37
N LEU A 420 -21.98 5.75 15.42
CA LEU A 420 -20.68 6.23 15.90
C LEU A 420 -20.56 5.87 17.37
N CYS A 421 -19.53 5.13 17.74
CA CYS A 421 -19.15 4.95 19.14
C CYS A 421 -18.01 5.91 19.46
N VAL A 422 -18.19 6.73 20.50
CA VAL A 422 -17.08 7.45 21.13
C VAL A 422 -16.67 6.65 22.36
N LYS A 423 -15.47 6.08 22.31
CA LYS A 423 -14.84 5.48 23.47
C LYS A 423 -14.19 6.60 24.28
N VAL A 424 -14.73 6.86 25.47
CA VAL A 424 -14.28 7.93 26.36
C VAL A 424 -13.61 7.31 27.58
N ASP A 425 -12.29 7.43 27.68
CA ASP A 425 -11.55 7.03 28.87
C ASP A 425 -11.66 8.15 29.92
N ARG A 426 -12.33 7.86 31.03
CA ARG A 426 -12.61 8.81 32.12
C ARG A 426 -11.78 8.46 33.34
N HIS A 427 -11.63 9.43 34.22
CA HIS A 427 -11.04 9.24 35.54
C HIS A 427 -12.01 9.68 36.64
N THR A 428 -11.88 9.07 37.81
CA THR A 428 -12.57 9.55 39.02
C THR A 428 -12.01 10.91 39.44
N LYS A 429 -12.77 11.69 40.23
CA LYS A 429 -12.33 13.02 40.71
C LYS A 429 -10.97 13.01 41.42
N THR A 430 -10.59 11.86 42.00
CA THR A 430 -9.30 11.67 42.68
C THR A 430 -8.15 11.31 41.72
N GLY A 431 -8.44 11.05 40.44
CA GLY A 431 -7.48 10.64 39.42
C GLY A 431 -6.95 9.21 39.55
N LYS A 432 -7.36 8.47 40.58
CA LYS A 432 -6.77 7.17 40.95
C LYS A 432 -7.29 5.99 40.13
N THR A 433 -8.55 6.05 39.71
CA THR A 433 -9.19 4.97 38.95
C THR A 433 -9.69 5.49 37.62
N LYS A 434 -9.40 4.73 36.56
CA LYS A 434 -9.89 4.95 35.20
C LYS A 434 -11.07 4.02 34.94
N TYR A 435 -12.07 4.52 34.23
CA TYR A 435 -13.23 3.76 33.74
C TYR A 435 -13.60 4.29 32.36
N CYS A 436 -14.32 3.50 31.56
CA CYS A 436 -14.61 3.86 30.19
C CYS A 436 -16.12 4.06 29.98
N ASN A 437 -16.50 5.14 29.31
CA ASN A 437 -17.86 5.33 28.81
C ASN A 437 -17.88 5.13 27.30
N LEU A 438 -18.84 4.36 26.82
CA LEU A 438 -19.15 4.26 25.39
C LEU A 438 -20.36 5.13 25.11
N GLU A 439 -20.16 6.20 24.35
CA GLU A 439 -21.22 7.09 23.88
C GLU A 439 -21.61 6.69 22.45
N LEU A 440 -22.77 6.06 22.29
CA LEU A 440 -23.24 5.47 21.03
C LEU A 440 -24.26 6.40 20.36
N PHE A 441 -23.86 7.01 19.25
CA PHE A 441 -24.67 7.93 18.44
C PHE A 441 -25.34 7.18 17.29
N ARG A 442 -26.64 7.40 17.12
CA ARG A 442 -27.44 6.84 16.00
C ARG A 442 -27.59 7.88 14.91
N LEU A 443 -26.78 7.79 13.86
CA LEU A 443 -26.58 8.87 12.88
C LEU A 443 -27.68 9.00 11.83
N ARG A 444 -28.56 8.00 11.74
CA ARG A 444 -29.68 7.91 10.80
C ARG A 444 -31.03 8.24 11.43
N GLU A 445 -31.12 8.22 12.75
CA GLU A 445 -32.34 8.56 13.47
C GLU A 445 -32.45 10.08 13.67
N LYS A 446 -33.69 10.57 13.75
CA LYS A 446 -33.96 12.00 13.96
C LYS A 446 -33.34 12.45 15.28
N ASP A 447 -32.76 13.65 15.30
CA ASP A 447 -32.13 14.28 16.47
C ASP A 447 -30.86 13.56 17.01
N ILE A 448 -30.42 12.49 16.33
CA ILE A 448 -29.20 11.73 16.64
C ILE A 448 -29.16 11.31 18.12
N PRO A 449 -30.03 10.36 18.52
CA PRO A 449 -30.07 9.89 19.90
C PRO A 449 -28.74 9.27 20.30
N VAL A 450 -28.38 9.48 21.57
CA VAL A 450 -27.12 9.03 22.17
C VAL A 450 -27.42 8.14 23.35
N GLN A 451 -26.93 6.90 23.30
CA GLN A 451 -26.95 5.97 24.41
C GLN A 451 -25.59 5.98 25.11
N VAL A 452 -25.58 5.90 26.43
CA VAL A 452 -24.34 5.81 27.24
C VAL A 452 -24.26 4.45 27.88
N ILE A 453 -23.16 3.74 27.67
CA ILE A 453 -22.83 2.49 28.36
C ILE A 453 -21.61 2.75 29.23
N GLU A 454 -21.74 2.58 30.55
CA GLU A 454 -20.64 2.72 31.51
C GLU A 454 -19.96 1.37 31.71
N ILE A 455 -18.65 1.33 31.46
CA ILE A 455 -17.78 0.16 31.62
C ILE A 455 -16.81 0.46 32.74
N LYS A 456 -16.89 -0.33 33.82
CA LYS A 456 -16.04 -0.15 35.01
C LYS A 456 -14.58 -0.53 34.76
N ASP A 457 -14.37 -1.50 33.89
CA ASP A 457 -13.07 -2.05 33.55
C ASP A 457 -12.38 -1.23 32.45
N ALA A 458 -11.06 -1.40 32.31
CA ALA A 458 -10.31 -0.74 31.25
C ALA A 458 -10.64 -1.38 29.89
N VAL A 459 -10.96 -0.56 28.88
CA VAL A 459 -11.24 -1.04 27.52
C VAL A 459 -9.96 -1.10 26.71
N ILE A 460 -9.56 -2.32 26.32
CA ILE A 460 -8.38 -2.61 25.51
C ILE A 460 -8.68 -2.41 24.02
N ALA A 461 -9.74 -3.03 23.53
CA ALA A 461 -10.11 -3.00 22.12
C ALA A 461 -11.63 -2.87 21.93
N PHE A 462 -11.99 -2.19 20.84
CA PHE A 462 -13.36 -2.01 20.39
C PHE A 462 -13.38 -2.18 18.86
N ALA A 463 -14.30 -2.98 18.33
CA ALA A 463 -14.50 -3.09 16.89
C ALA A 463 -15.96 -3.35 16.52
N TRP A 464 -16.46 -2.55 15.57
CA TRP A 464 -17.77 -2.74 14.94
C TRP A 464 -17.77 -3.94 14.00
N GLU A 465 -18.88 -4.66 13.96
CA GLU A 465 -19.15 -5.59 12.88
C GLU A 465 -19.35 -4.83 11.55
N PRO A 466 -18.59 -5.16 10.48
CA PRO A 466 -18.79 -4.59 9.16
C PRO A 466 -20.20 -4.85 8.64
N ALA A 467 -20.86 -3.78 8.18
CA ALA A 467 -22.25 -3.78 7.72
C ALA A 467 -23.28 -4.35 8.72
N GLY A 468 -22.91 -4.49 10.00
CA GLY A 468 -23.73 -5.06 11.07
C GLY A 468 -24.20 -4.03 12.09
N GLN A 469 -25.00 -4.51 13.05
CA GLN A 469 -25.50 -3.74 14.20
C GLN A 469 -24.93 -4.27 15.53
N ARG A 470 -23.83 -5.02 15.46
CA ARG A 470 -23.13 -5.61 16.60
C ARG A 470 -21.73 -5.04 16.73
N PHE A 471 -21.16 -5.10 17.92
CA PHE A 471 -19.75 -4.79 18.14
C PHE A 471 -19.17 -5.70 19.22
N CYS A 472 -17.84 -5.83 19.21
CA CYS A 472 -17.10 -6.58 20.20
C CYS A 472 -16.24 -5.62 21.03
N LEU A 473 -16.23 -5.86 22.34
CA LEU A 473 -15.48 -5.11 23.34
C LEU A 473 -14.57 -6.07 24.11
N ILE A 474 -13.28 -5.73 24.20
CA ILE A 474 -12.32 -6.42 25.07
C ILE A 474 -12.03 -5.50 26.26
N THR A 475 -12.33 -5.98 27.46
CA THR A 475 -12.03 -5.29 28.72
C THR A 475 -11.02 -6.06 29.55
N SER A 476 -10.33 -5.38 30.46
CA SER A 476 -9.52 -6.02 31.49
C SER A 476 -9.76 -5.37 32.86
N ASN A 477 -9.83 -6.24 33.86
CA ASN A 477 -9.94 -5.87 35.27
C ASN A 477 -8.58 -5.55 35.91
N ASP A 478 -7.46 -5.71 35.19
CA ASP A 478 -6.13 -5.42 35.69
C ASP A 478 -5.64 -4.03 35.22
N PRO A 479 -5.61 -3.02 36.10
CA PRO A 479 -5.22 -1.66 35.74
C PRO A 479 -3.70 -1.49 35.54
N ASN A 480 -2.88 -2.49 35.91
CA ASN A 480 -1.43 -2.40 35.91
C ASN A 480 -0.83 -3.43 34.93
N ILE A 481 -0.82 -3.09 33.64
CA ILE A 481 0.04 -3.79 32.67
C ILE A 481 1.50 -3.44 33.01
N VAL A 482 2.09 -4.18 33.94
CA VAL A 482 3.49 -4.07 34.36
C VAL A 482 4.19 -5.38 33.95
N ASN A 483 5.28 -5.26 33.19
CA ASN A 483 6.24 -6.32 32.88
C ASN A 483 5.70 -7.58 32.16
N GLY A 484 5.37 -7.46 30.87
CA GLY A 484 5.39 -8.59 29.92
C GLY A 484 4.38 -9.73 30.16
N GLN A 485 3.59 -9.70 31.23
CA GLN A 485 2.46 -10.61 31.43
C GLN A 485 1.22 -10.10 30.70
N LEU A 486 0.58 -11.00 29.95
CA LEU A 486 -0.69 -10.71 29.31
C LEU A 486 -1.79 -10.57 30.37
N PRO A 487 -2.52 -9.44 30.40
CA PRO A 487 -3.63 -9.27 31.32
C PRO A 487 -4.73 -10.28 31.01
N LYS A 488 -5.46 -10.70 32.05
CA LYS A 488 -6.72 -11.43 31.84
C LYS A 488 -7.74 -10.48 31.22
N THR A 489 -8.37 -10.91 30.15
CA THR A 489 -9.34 -10.14 29.40
C THR A 489 -10.72 -10.79 29.39
N ILE A 490 -11.74 -9.96 29.28
CA ILE A 490 -13.14 -10.35 29.15
C ILE A 490 -13.60 -9.82 27.80
N VAL A 491 -14.10 -10.73 26.97
CA VAL A 491 -14.66 -10.40 25.66
C VAL A 491 -16.17 -10.29 25.80
N THR A 492 -16.76 -9.17 25.40
CA THR A 492 -18.22 -9.01 25.41
C THR A 492 -18.71 -8.55 24.04
N PHE A 493 -19.70 -9.27 23.52
CA PHE A 493 -20.43 -8.88 22.31
C PHE A 493 -21.67 -8.09 22.68
N TYR A 494 -21.91 -7.00 21.98
CA TYR A 494 -23.09 -6.15 22.10
C TYR A 494 -23.86 -6.13 20.79
N GLY A 495 -25.17 -5.91 20.86
CA GLY A 495 -26.03 -5.78 19.69
C GLY A 495 -27.13 -4.75 19.90
N TYR A 496 -27.55 -4.09 18.82
CA TYR A 496 -28.65 -3.15 18.84
C TYR A 496 -30.00 -3.89 18.91
N ASP A 497 -30.75 -3.66 19.98
CA ASP A 497 -32.13 -4.13 20.10
C ASP A 497 -33.08 -3.06 19.56
N GLN A 498 -33.63 -3.28 18.37
CA GLN A 498 -34.57 -2.34 17.72
C GLN A 498 -35.86 -2.12 18.52
N ARG A 499 -36.28 -3.07 19.36
CA ARG A 499 -37.51 -2.95 20.15
C ARG A 499 -37.30 -2.02 21.33
N LYS A 500 -36.14 -2.12 21.98
CA LYS A 500 -35.76 -1.23 23.11
C LYS A 500 -35.12 0.06 22.63
N GLY A 501 -34.60 0.10 21.40
CA GLY A 501 -33.89 1.23 20.84
C GLY A 501 -32.52 1.46 21.48
N ASP A 502 -31.90 0.42 22.02
CA ASP A 502 -30.66 0.47 22.80
C ASP A 502 -29.76 -0.72 22.48
N PHE A 503 -28.44 -0.53 22.60
CA PHE A 503 -27.44 -1.58 22.57
C PHE A 503 -27.40 -2.32 23.90
N LEU A 504 -27.47 -3.65 23.83
CA LEU A 504 -27.45 -4.55 24.98
C LEU A 504 -26.26 -5.52 24.87
N ALA A 505 -25.72 -5.93 26.01
CA ALA A 505 -24.75 -7.00 26.06
C ALA A 505 -25.45 -8.32 25.69
N LEU A 506 -24.94 -8.99 24.65
CA LEU A 506 -25.47 -10.25 24.15
C LEU A 506 -24.85 -11.43 24.89
N ARG A 507 -23.50 -11.47 24.93
CA ARG A 507 -22.75 -12.57 25.55
C ARG A 507 -21.36 -12.11 25.96
N SER A 508 -20.89 -12.59 27.10
CA SER A 508 -19.54 -12.35 27.62
C SER A 508 -18.76 -13.66 27.77
N PHE A 509 -17.47 -13.61 27.49
CA PHE A 509 -16.51 -14.70 27.61
C PHE A 509 -15.35 -14.22 28.50
N PRO A 510 -15.36 -14.56 29.80
CA PRO A 510 -14.29 -14.18 30.73
C PRO A 510 -13.04 -15.08 30.59
N ASP A 511 -11.97 -14.71 31.30
CA ASP A 511 -10.71 -15.49 31.42
C ASP A 511 -10.00 -15.77 30.08
N LYS A 512 -10.04 -14.81 29.15
CA LYS A 512 -9.26 -14.83 27.91
C LYS A 512 -7.94 -14.06 28.07
N THR A 513 -7.06 -14.13 27.08
CA THR A 513 -5.80 -13.36 27.01
C THR A 513 -5.64 -12.57 25.71
N VAL A 514 -6.73 -12.42 24.96
CA VAL A 514 -6.78 -11.73 23.66
C VAL A 514 -6.76 -10.21 23.82
N ASN A 515 -6.16 -9.51 22.87
CA ASN A 515 -6.02 -8.04 22.89
C ASN A 515 -6.44 -7.33 21.60
N ASN A 516 -6.63 -8.05 20.49
CA ASN A 516 -7.07 -7.49 19.22
C ASN A 516 -8.36 -8.17 18.71
N VAL A 517 -9.17 -7.41 17.98
CA VAL A 517 -10.44 -7.87 17.39
C VAL A 517 -10.41 -7.65 15.88
N TYR A 518 -10.62 -8.72 15.11
CA TYR A 518 -10.64 -8.71 13.66
C TYR A 518 -11.94 -9.30 13.14
N TRP A 519 -12.81 -8.47 12.56
CA TRP A 519 -14.05 -8.94 11.95
C TRP A 519 -13.83 -9.34 10.50
N SER A 520 -14.55 -10.39 10.07
CA SER A 520 -14.70 -10.69 8.65
C SER A 520 -15.31 -9.49 7.93
N PRO A 521 -14.82 -9.11 6.73
CA PRO A 521 -15.39 -8.00 5.94
C PRO A 521 -16.88 -8.17 5.60
N LYS A 522 -17.42 -9.39 5.69
CA LYS A 522 -18.85 -9.69 5.49
C LYS A 522 -19.67 -9.72 6.78
N GLY A 523 -19.05 -9.48 7.94
CA GLY A 523 -19.66 -9.66 9.25
C GLY A 523 -19.77 -11.14 9.64
N ARG A 524 -20.61 -11.44 10.63
CA ARG A 524 -20.88 -12.77 11.22
C ARG A 524 -19.71 -13.43 11.95
N HIS A 525 -18.54 -13.51 11.31
CA HIS A 525 -17.34 -14.13 11.88
C HIS A 525 -16.45 -13.08 12.51
N CYS A 526 -15.96 -13.38 13.72
CA CYS A 526 -15.07 -12.51 14.48
C CYS A 526 -13.88 -13.33 14.96
N LEU A 527 -12.68 -12.81 14.76
CA LEU A 527 -11.43 -13.39 15.20
C LEU A 527 -10.81 -12.53 16.28
N LEU A 528 -10.43 -13.15 17.40
CA LEU A 528 -9.74 -12.48 18.49
C LEU A 528 -8.34 -13.02 18.59
N ALA A 529 -7.35 -12.14 18.54
CA ALA A 529 -5.94 -12.52 18.53
C ALA A 529 -5.20 -11.95 19.73
N THR A 530 -4.15 -12.66 20.13
CA THR A 530 -3.15 -12.20 21.08
C THR A 530 -1.89 -11.81 20.31
N LEU A 531 -1.68 -10.50 20.12
CA LEU A 531 -0.50 -9.97 19.41
C LEU A 531 0.49 -9.30 20.37
N GLY A 532 1.77 -9.25 19.97
CA GLY A 532 2.83 -8.60 20.75
C GLY A 532 3.25 -9.33 22.02
N SER A 533 2.83 -10.59 22.18
CA SER A 533 3.29 -11.48 23.25
C SER A 533 4.43 -12.36 22.77
N ASN A 534 5.38 -12.63 23.65
CA ASN A 534 6.47 -13.57 23.39
C ASN A 534 6.16 -15.00 23.84
N THR A 535 5.02 -15.23 24.51
CA THR A 535 4.70 -16.51 25.16
C THR A 535 3.37 -17.11 24.75
N LYS A 536 2.46 -16.31 24.19
CA LYS A 536 1.14 -16.77 23.75
C LYS A 536 0.78 -16.19 22.40
N PHE A 537 0.22 -17.02 21.54
CA PHE A 537 -0.15 -16.66 20.17
C PHE A 537 -1.55 -17.19 19.82
N ASP A 538 -2.44 -17.18 20.81
CA ASP A 538 -3.78 -17.74 20.70
C ASP A 538 -4.65 -16.88 19.76
N VAL A 539 -5.37 -17.56 18.88
CA VAL A 539 -6.36 -17.01 17.95
C VAL A 539 -7.68 -17.73 18.16
N ASP A 540 -8.67 -17.01 18.65
CA ASP A 540 -10.03 -17.50 18.90
C ASP A 540 -10.95 -17.15 17.73
N PHE A 541 -11.58 -18.15 17.12
CA PHE A 541 -12.57 -17.99 16.05
C PHE A 541 -13.98 -18.03 16.60
N PHE A 542 -14.76 -16.97 16.40
CA PHE A 542 -16.16 -16.88 16.79
C PHE A 542 -17.08 -16.83 15.57
N ASP A 543 -18.21 -17.54 15.66
CA ASP A 543 -19.37 -17.38 14.77
C ASP A 543 -20.54 -16.83 15.59
N LEU A 544 -21.11 -15.72 15.14
CA LEU A 544 -22.20 -15.06 15.83
C LEU A 544 -23.60 -15.55 15.41
N ASP A 545 -23.72 -16.36 14.37
CA ASP A 545 -25.00 -16.81 13.80
C ASP A 545 -25.08 -18.34 13.55
N LEU A 546 -24.18 -19.15 14.14
CA LEU A 546 -24.01 -20.58 13.83
C LEU A 546 -25.33 -21.39 13.88
N ASP A 547 -26.15 -21.18 14.92
CA ASP A 547 -27.40 -21.94 15.18
C ASP A 547 -28.67 -21.08 14.98
N ARG A 548 -28.59 -19.99 14.21
CA ARG A 548 -29.70 -19.02 14.11
C ARG A 548 -31.01 -19.64 13.62
N GLU A 549 -30.94 -20.63 12.73
CA GLU A 549 -32.15 -21.31 12.21
C GLU A 549 -32.85 -22.16 13.26
N ASP A 550 -32.11 -22.77 14.19
CA ASP A 550 -32.68 -23.59 15.26
C ASP A 550 -33.15 -22.73 16.43
N ALA A 551 -32.46 -21.61 16.71
CA ALA A 551 -32.92 -20.58 17.65
C ALA A 551 -34.22 -19.90 17.19
N ALA A 552 -34.39 -19.68 15.88
CA ALA A 552 -35.61 -19.10 15.31
C ALA A 552 -36.84 -20.03 15.44
N LYS A 553 -36.64 -21.36 15.44
CA LYS A 553 -37.72 -22.34 15.66
C LYS A 553 -38.14 -22.44 17.14
N ALA A 554 -37.26 -22.07 18.07
CA ALA A 554 -37.49 -22.18 19.50
C ALA A 554 -38.38 -21.08 20.11
N ASN A 555 -38.83 -20.08 19.34
CA ASN A 555 -39.68 -18.96 19.80
C ASN A 555 -39.14 -18.23 21.05
N ASP A 556 -37.83 -18.30 21.28
CA ASP A 556 -37.22 -17.74 22.47
C ASP A 556 -36.86 -16.27 22.23
N ALA A 557 -37.47 -15.38 23.02
CA ALA A 557 -37.27 -13.94 22.91
C ALA A 557 -35.88 -13.48 23.42
N ASP A 558 -35.08 -14.40 23.97
CA ASP A 558 -33.72 -14.20 24.51
C ASP A 558 -32.60 -14.65 23.54
N SER A 559 -32.96 -14.93 22.27
CA SER A 559 -32.13 -15.60 21.27
C SER A 559 -30.97 -14.79 20.65
N GLY A 560 -30.81 -13.50 20.98
CA GLY A 560 -29.79 -12.64 20.36
C GLY A 560 -28.34 -12.99 20.72
N GLY A 561 -28.10 -13.50 21.93
CA GLY A 561 -26.76 -13.89 22.40
C GLY A 561 -26.46 -15.40 22.33
N ALA A 562 -27.48 -16.24 22.27
CA ALA A 562 -27.35 -17.70 22.30
C ALA A 562 -26.61 -18.26 21.06
N ALA A 563 -26.75 -17.60 19.92
CA ALA A 563 -26.12 -17.97 18.65
C ALA A 563 -24.61 -17.69 18.60
N ILE A 564 -24.07 -16.88 19.52
CA ILE A 564 -22.66 -16.52 19.55
C ILE A 564 -21.85 -17.65 20.18
N ARG A 565 -20.98 -18.29 19.39
CA ARG A 565 -20.15 -19.43 19.83
C ARG A 565 -18.69 -19.24 19.45
N LEU A 566 -17.82 -19.66 20.36
CA LEU A 566 -16.42 -19.94 20.06
C LEU A 566 -16.39 -21.25 19.26
N VAL A 567 -15.94 -21.18 18.01
CA VAL A 567 -15.84 -22.32 17.09
C VAL A 567 -14.59 -23.12 17.41
N THR A 568 -13.44 -22.44 17.44
CA THR A 568 -12.15 -23.07 17.74
C THR A 568 -11.16 -22.04 18.29
N THR A 569 -10.14 -22.54 18.96
CA THR A 569 -8.95 -21.79 19.36
C THR A 569 -7.76 -22.46 18.71
N VAL A 570 -6.92 -21.68 18.03
CA VAL A 570 -5.68 -22.16 17.40
C VAL A 570 -4.50 -21.36 17.91
N GLU A 571 -3.31 -21.95 17.86
CA GLU A 571 -2.06 -21.29 18.23
C GLU A 571 -1.25 -20.98 16.96
N ALA A 572 -1.05 -19.71 16.66
CA ALA A 572 -0.29 -19.25 15.50
C ALA A 572 1.09 -18.73 15.95
N TYR A 573 2.01 -19.66 16.24
CA TYR A 573 3.30 -19.33 16.86
C TYR A 573 4.09 -18.29 16.05
N GLY A 574 4.64 -17.27 16.73
CA GLY A 574 5.40 -16.20 16.07
C GLY A 574 4.56 -15.21 15.26
N MET A 575 3.22 -15.29 15.30
CA MET A 575 2.35 -14.33 14.63
C MET A 575 2.58 -12.90 15.14
N THR A 576 2.74 -11.97 14.20
CA THR A 576 2.82 -10.53 14.48
C THR A 576 1.57 -9.81 13.99
N ASP A 577 0.97 -10.29 12.90
CA ASP A 577 -0.12 -9.63 12.20
C ASP A 577 -1.19 -10.64 11.73
N VAL A 578 -2.42 -10.13 11.59
CA VAL A 578 -3.60 -10.88 11.12
C VAL A 578 -4.34 -10.06 10.08
N GLU A 579 -4.69 -10.70 8.96
CA GLU A 579 -5.42 -10.05 7.87
C GLU A 579 -6.50 -10.96 7.29
N TRP A 580 -7.73 -10.44 7.22
CA TRP A 580 -8.85 -11.10 6.55
C TRP A 580 -8.77 -10.88 5.05
N ASP A 581 -9.12 -11.91 4.29
CA ASP A 581 -9.34 -11.76 2.87
C ASP A 581 -10.61 -10.90 2.59
N PRO A 582 -10.71 -10.21 1.44
CA PRO A 582 -11.85 -9.35 1.14
C PRO A 582 -13.19 -10.08 1.00
N SER A 583 -13.16 -11.39 0.71
CA SER A 583 -14.37 -12.21 0.62
C SER A 583 -14.88 -12.65 1.99
N GLY A 584 -14.02 -12.67 3.01
CA GLY A 584 -14.33 -13.08 4.38
C GLY A 584 -14.34 -14.59 4.61
N ARG A 585 -13.70 -15.36 3.72
CA ARG A 585 -13.58 -16.82 3.77
C ARG A 585 -12.28 -17.30 4.42
N TYR A 586 -11.21 -16.53 4.27
CA TYR A 586 -9.86 -16.89 4.67
C TYR A 586 -9.25 -15.81 5.56
N VAL A 587 -8.37 -16.26 6.46
CA VAL A 587 -7.57 -15.42 7.32
C VAL A 587 -6.11 -15.78 7.13
N ALA A 588 -5.27 -14.78 6.93
CA ALA A 588 -3.83 -14.93 6.97
C ALA A 588 -3.29 -14.46 8.32
N THR A 589 -2.50 -15.29 8.97
CA THR A 589 -1.66 -14.90 10.12
C THR A 589 -0.21 -15.00 9.69
N TYR A 590 0.62 -14.00 9.97
CA TYR A 590 2.03 -14.05 9.57
C TYR A 590 2.96 -13.44 10.61
N GLY A 591 4.21 -13.90 10.61
CA GLY A 591 5.30 -13.36 11.41
C GLY A 591 6.26 -12.56 10.53
N SER A 592 6.34 -11.25 10.77
CA SER A 592 7.25 -10.37 10.02
C SER A 592 8.67 -10.37 10.59
N MET A 593 9.66 -10.38 9.70
CA MET A 593 11.06 -10.15 10.01
C MET A 593 11.29 -8.73 10.54
N TRP A 594 10.49 -7.74 10.11
CA TRP A 594 10.64 -6.35 10.55
C TRP A 594 10.35 -6.15 12.03
N THR A 595 9.52 -7.01 12.60
CA THR A 595 9.17 -7.04 14.03
C THR A 595 9.93 -8.12 14.80
N ALA A 596 10.94 -8.73 14.18
CA ALA A 596 11.78 -9.79 14.76
C ALA A 596 10.97 -10.98 15.29
N SER A 597 10.00 -11.47 14.51
CA SER A 597 9.25 -12.68 14.85
C SER A 597 10.17 -13.89 15.08
N MET A 598 9.80 -14.73 16.05
CA MET A 598 10.48 -16.00 16.36
C MET A 598 10.40 -17.01 15.22
N GLU A 599 9.29 -17.03 14.48
CA GLU A 599 9.07 -17.87 13.30
C GLU A 599 8.56 -17.01 12.15
N SER A 600 9.47 -16.64 11.25
CA SER A 600 9.09 -15.91 10.03
C SER A 600 8.37 -16.84 9.06
N GLY A 601 7.23 -16.38 8.54
CA GLY A 601 6.37 -17.19 7.68
C GLY A 601 4.92 -16.73 7.73
N TYR A 602 4.03 -17.48 7.08
CA TYR A 602 2.59 -17.24 7.12
C TYR A 602 1.81 -18.56 7.23
N SER A 603 0.62 -18.45 7.81
CA SER A 603 -0.37 -19.52 7.87
C SER A 603 -1.71 -18.97 7.35
N LEU A 604 -2.33 -19.73 6.46
CA LEU A 604 -3.68 -19.46 5.95
C LEU A 604 -4.67 -20.36 6.68
N TRP A 605 -5.75 -19.76 7.16
CA TRP A 605 -6.83 -20.41 7.88
C TRP A 605 -8.14 -20.16 7.14
N ASP A 606 -9.07 -21.10 7.19
CA ASP A 606 -10.45 -20.82 6.84
C ASP A 606 -11.16 -20.05 7.99
N PHE A 607 -12.35 -19.52 7.73
CA PHE A 607 -13.16 -18.82 8.73
C PHE A 607 -13.60 -19.70 9.92
N ARG A 608 -13.39 -21.03 9.85
CA ARG A 608 -13.67 -21.99 10.93
C ARG A 608 -12.43 -22.30 11.77
N GLY A 609 -11.26 -21.76 11.39
CA GLY A 609 -9.96 -22.00 12.02
C GLY A 609 -9.29 -23.31 11.59
N GLN A 610 -9.71 -23.92 10.49
CA GLN A 610 -8.98 -25.02 9.85
C GLN A 610 -7.81 -24.44 9.06
N ARG A 611 -6.61 -24.97 9.29
CA ARG A 611 -5.41 -24.57 8.56
C ARG A 611 -5.46 -25.08 7.11
N VAL A 612 -5.36 -24.16 6.17
CA VAL A 612 -5.31 -24.44 4.73
C VAL A 612 -3.86 -24.68 4.30
N GLU A 613 -2.97 -23.75 4.67
CA GLU A 613 -1.55 -23.81 4.34
C GLU A 613 -0.72 -23.23 5.48
N GLU A 614 0.48 -23.74 5.66
CA GLU A 614 1.54 -23.14 6.47
C GLU A 614 2.83 -23.13 5.68
N ALA A 615 3.47 -21.97 5.60
CA ALA A 615 4.76 -21.80 4.96
C ALA A 615 5.71 -21.08 5.92
N LYS A 616 6.72 -21.81 6.39
CA LYS A 616 7.84 -21.25 7.15
C LYS A 616 8.86 -20.70 6.17
N VAL A 617 9.04 -19.39 6.17
CA VAL A 617 9.83 -18.67 5.18
C VAL A 617 10.76 -17.69 5.88
N GLU A 618 12.06 -17.92 5.76
CA GLU A 618 13.05 -17.00 6.30
C GLU A 618 12.97 -15.63 5.60
N ARG A 619 13.25 -14.56 6.35
CA ARG A 619 13.19 -13.17 5.86
C ARG A 619 11.83 -12.77 5.27
N PHE A 620 10.74 -13.39 5.75
CA PHE A 620 9.38 -12.97 5.42
C PHE A 620 9.12 -11.56 5.94
N LYS A 621 8.74 -10.62 5.08
CA LYS A 621 8.56 -9.22 5.45
C LYS A 621 7.08 -8.84 5.59
N GLN A 622 6.27 -9.14 4.59
CA GLN A 622 4.90 -8.64 4.49
C GLN A 622 3.99 -9.60 3.73
N LEU A 623 2.75 -9.72 4.20
CA LEU A 623 1.62 -10.30 3.48
C LEU A 623 0.55 -9.21 3.35
N LEU A 624 -0.08 -9.08 2.18
CA LEU A 624 -1.25 -8.21 2.00
C LEU A 624 -2.26 -8.85 1.05
N TRP A 625 -3.52 -8.89 1.44
CA TRP A 625 -4.60 -9.25 0.52
C TRP A 625 -4.90 -8.10 -0.43
N ARG A 626 -5.15 -8.41 -1.71
CA ARG A 626 -5.58 -7.44 -2.70
C ARG A 626 -7.03 -7.04 -2.41
N PRO A 627 -7.33 -5.77 -2.07
CA PRO A 627 -8.70 -5.33 -1.81
C PRO A 627 -9.60 -5.51 -3.04
N ARG A 628 -10.91 -5.66 -2.82
CA ARG A 628 -11.91 -5.69 -3.89
C ARG A 628 -12.70 -4.38 -3.90
N PRO A 629 -13.00 -3.83 -5.09
CA PRO A 629 -13.95 -2.74 -5.18
C PRO A 629 -15.34 -3.22 -4.69
N PRO A 630 -16.23 -2.26 -4.39
CA PRO A 630 -17.64 -2.56 -4.17
C PRO A 630 -18.22 -3.45 -5.29
N THR A 631 -19.16 -4.31 -4.91
CA THR A 631 -19.79 -5.23 -5.85
C THR A 631 -20.51 -4.48 -6.96
N LEU A 632 -20.31 -4.93 -8.21
CA LEU A 632 -21.00 -4.40 -9.38
C LEU A 632 -22.43 -4.95 -9.51
N LEU A 633 -22.81 -5.91 -8.66
CA LEU A 633 -24.12 -6.55 -8.70
C LEU A 633 -25.20 -5.64 -8.11
N SER A 634 -26.30 -5.47 -8.85
CA SER A 634 -27.46 -4.75 -8.35
C SER A 634 -28.09 -5.46 -7.15
N ARG A 635 -28.83 -4.72 -6.32
CA ARG A 635 -29.55 -5.31 -5.17
C ARG A 635 -30.52 -6.41 -5.58
N GLU A 636 -31.13 -6.30 -6.76
CA GLU A 636 -32.03 -7.31 -7.30
C GLU A 636 -31.28 -8.59 -7.66
N GLN A 637 -30.14 -8.47 -8.34
CA GLN A 637 -29.26 -9.61 -8.64
C GLN A 637 -28.78 -10.29 -7.36
N GLN A 638 -28.35 -9.54 -6.35
CA GLN A 638 -27.95 -10.08 -5.06
C GLN A 638 -29.09 -10.83 -4.36
N ARG A 639 -30.33 -10.32 -4.43
CA ARG A 639 -31.52 -11.02 -3.89
C ARG A 639 -31.80 -12.31 -4.65
N THR A 640 -31.69 -12.30 -5.97
CA THR A 640 -31.86 -13.50 -6.81
C THR A 640 -30.82 -14.56 -6.49
N ILE A 641 -29.54 -14.18 -6.34
CA ILE A 641 -28.47 -15.08 -5.93
C ILE A 641 -28.77 -15.73 -4.57
N ARG A 642 -29.21 -14.93 -3.59
CA ARG A 642 -29.60 -15.46 -2.27
C ARG A 642 -30.78 -16.44 -2.35
N ARG A 643 -31.74 -16.20 -3.25
CA ARG A 643 -32.89 -17.09 -3.45
C ARG A 643 -32.49 -18.44 -4.07
N ASN A 644 -31.54 -18.43 -5.00
CA ASN A 644 -31.10 -19.61 -5.73
C ASN A 644 -29.81 -20.23 -5.17
N LEU A 645 -29.44 -19.89 -3.92
CA LEU A 645 -28.16 -20.29 -3.32
C LEU A 645 -27.95 -21.81 -3.31
N ARG A 646 -29.01 -22.61 -3.13
CA ARG A 646 -28.91 -24.08 -3.14
C ARG A 646 -28.48 -24.65 -4.50
N GLU A 647 -28.95 -24.04 -5.59
CA GLU A 647 -28.59 -24.46 -6.93
C GLU A 647 -27.12 -24.14 -7.23
N TYR A 648 -26.68 -22.92 -6.90
CA TYR A 648 -25.29 -22.52 -7.01
C TYR A 648 -24.37 -23.36 -6.11
N SER A 649 -24.78 -23.68 -4.88
CA SER A 649 -24.01 -24.54 -3.96
C SER A 649 -23.73 -25.90 -4.61
N ARG A 650 -24.75 -26.52 -5.20
CA ARG A 650 -24.58 -27.82 -5.88
C ARG A 650 -23.62 -27.73 -7.07
N GLN A 651 -23.73 -26.67 -7.90
CA GLN A 651 -22.83 -26.46 -9.03
C GLN A 651 -21.38 -26.27 -8.57
N PHE A 652 -21.15 -25.47 -7.52
CA PHE A 652 -19.81 -25.29 -6.97
C PHE A 652 -19.27 -26.56 -6.34
N GLU A 653 -20.08 -27.29 -5.56
CA GLU A 653 -19.66 -28.57 -4.97
C GLU A 653 -19.26 -29.62 -6.02
N GLU A 654 -19.99 -29.69 -7.14
CA GLU A 654 -19.65 -30.57 -8.26
C GLU A 654 -18.33 -30.16 -8.91
N GLN A 655 -18.14 -28.86 -9.19
CA GLN A 655 -16.90 -28.34 -9.75
C GLN A 655 -15.71 -28.56 -8.81
N ASP A 656 -15.90 -28.36 -7.51
CA ASP A 656 -14.88 -28.56 -6.49
C ASP A 656 -14.45 -30.03 -6.38
N GLN A 657 -15.39 -30.97 -6.54
CA GLN A 657 -15.09 -32.40 -6.56
C GLN A 657 -14.27 -32.78 -7.80
N LEU A 658 -14.61 -32.21 -8.96
CA LEU A 658 -13.86 -32.42 -10.20
C LEU A 658 -12.44 -31.86 -10.11
N ASP A 659 -12.28 -30.64 -9.59
CA ASP A 659 -10.97 -30.01 -9.42
C ASP A 659 -10.10 -30.81 -8.44
N ALA A 660 -10.66 -31.26 -7.31
CA ALA A 660 -9.94 -32.10 -6.35
C ALA A 660 -9.55 -33.47 -6.93
N ALA A 661 -10.40 -34.05 -7.79
CA ALA A 661 -10.08 -35.30 -8.49
C ALA A 661 -8.94 -35.11 -9.50
N ASN A 662 -8.93 -33.99 -10.23
CA ASN A 662 -7.87 -33.64 -11.19
C ASN A 662 -6.54 -33.34 -10.50
N GLU A 663 -6.53 -32.56 -9.42
CA GLU A 663 -5.30 -32.29 -8.65
C GLU A 663 -4.68 -33.59 -8.11
N ASN A 664 -5.52 -34.51 -7.63
CA ASN A 664 -5.05 -35.79 -7.13
C ASN A 664 -4.48 -36.67 -8.25
N SER A 665 -5.11 -36.70 -9.44
CA SER A 665 -4.62 -37.49 -10.57
C SER A 665 -3.27 -36.95 -11.09
N GLU A 666 -3.11 -35.64 -11.23
CA GLU A 666 -1.84 -35.01 -11.63
C GLU A 666 -0.72 -35.27 -10.61
N LEU A 667 -1.03 -35.19 -9.32
CA LEU A 667 -0.06 -35.51 -8.26
C LEU A 667 0.35 -36.98 -8.29
N VAL A 668 -0.60 -37.89 -8.54
CA VAL A 668 -0.33 -39.32 -8.68
C VAL A 668 0.51 -39.59 -9.93
N GLU A 669 0.21 -38.96 -11.06
CA GLU A 669 1.00 -39.09 -12.29
C GLU A 669 2.43 -38.55 -12.12
N ARG A 670 2.59 -37.40 -11.45
CA ARG A 670 3.91 -36.86 -11.15
C ARG A 670 4.69 -37.77 -10.18
N ARG A 671 4.04 -38.31 -9.16
CA ARG A 671 4.67 -39.24 -8.19
C ARG A 671 5.08 -40.54 -8.86
N THR A 672 4.21 -41.12 -9.69
CA THR A 672 4.51 -42.35 -10.45
C THR A 672 5.67 -42.11 -11.40
N ARG A 673 5.65 -41.01 -12.18
CA ARG A 673 6.78 -40.62 -13.03
C ARG A 673 8.10 -40.47 -12.27
N LEU A 674 8.11 -39.76 -11.13
CA LEU A 674 9.34 -39.59 -10.33
C LEU A 674 9.82 -40.91 -9.72
N LEU A 675 8.90 -41.78 -9.30
CA LEU A 675 9.23 -43.13 -8.85
C LEU A 675 9.83 -43.96 -9.98
N ASP A 676 9.29 -43.85 -11.19
CA ASP A 676 9.80 -44.55 -12.37
C ASP A 676 11.17 -44.03 -12.80
N GLU A 677 11.38 -42.71 -12.81
CA GLU A 677 12.68 -42.09 -13.05
C GLU A 677 13.71 -42.53 -11.99
N TRP A 678 13.33 -42.54 -10.70
CA TRP A 678 14.19 -43.04 -9.63
C TRP A 678 14.50 -44.53 -9.76
N ASN A 679 13.51 -45.34 -10.13
CA ASN A 679 13.68 -46.77 -10.35
C ASN A 679 14.55 -47.05 -11.58
N ALA A 680 14.40 -46.30 -12.66
CA ALA A 680 15.27 -46.35 -13.83
C ALA A 680 16.72 -45.97 -13.47
N TRP A 681 16.91 -44.86 -12.75
CA TRP A 681 18.23 -44.45 -12.26
C TRP A 681 18.85 -45.50 -11.33
N ARG A 682 18.07 -46.11 -10.43
CA ARG A 682 18.55 -47.20 -9.57
C ARG A 682 18.97 -48.43 -10.36
N ARG A 683 18.23 -48.79 -11.42
CA ARG A 683 18.59 -49.90 -12.31
C ARG A 683 19.90 -49.61 -13.03
N GLU A 684 20.01 -48.43 -13.65
CA GLU A 684 21.22 -48.01 -14.36
C GLU A 684 22.45 -47.98 -13.42
N CYS A 685 22.29 -47.43 -12.21
CA CYS A 685 23.36 -47.41 -11.22
C CYS A 685 23.78 -48.83 -10.80
N ARG A 686 22.84 -49.76 -10.62
CA ARG A 686 23.16 -51.17 -10.30
C ARG A 686 23.93 -51.81 -11.44
N GLU A 687 23.47 -51.66 -12.67
CA GLU A 687 24.12 -52.19 -13.87
C GLU A 687 25.55 -51.64 -14.02
N GLN A 688 25.75 -50.33 -13.88
CA GLN A 688 27.09 -49.74 -13.92
C GLN A 688 28.00 -50.24 -12.80
N LEU A 689 27.45 -50.49 -11.60
CA LEU A 689 28.21 -51.00 -10.46
C LEU A 689 28.58 -52.48 -10.65
N GLU A 690 27.71 -53.25 -11.27
CA GLU A 690 27.94 -54.64 -11.65
C GLU A 690 28.96 -54.74 -12.78
N GLU A 691 28.87 -53.89 -13.79
CA GLU A 691 29.86 -53.81 -14.87
C GLU A 691 31.25 -53.48 -14.30
N LYS A 692 31.34 -52.47 -13.43
CA LYS A 692 32.59 -52.14 -12.74
C LYS A 692 33.12 -53.30 -11.88
N ARG A 693 32.24 -54.07 -11.22
CA ARG A 693 32.65 -55.26 -10.44
C ARG A 693 33.14 -56.39 -11.33
N ARG A 694 32.50 -56.60 -12.48
CA ARG A 694 32.88 -57.58 -13.49
C ARG A 694 34.27 -57.27 -14.05
N VAL A 695 34.52 -56.00 -14.41
CA VAL A 695 35.84 -55.52 -14.85
C VAL A 695 36.91 -55.68 -13.77
N LEU A 696 36.56 -55.53 -12.49
CA LEU A 696 37.47 -55.71 -11.35
C LEU A 696 37.63 -57.17 -10.89
N GLY A 697 37.04 -58.16 -11.59
CA GLY A 697 37.19 -59.59 -11.30
C GLY A 697 36.57 -60.05 -9.97
N LYS A 698 35.63 -59.30 -9.39
CA LYS A 698 34.95 -59.65 -8.14
C LYS A 698 33.68 -60.45 -8.43
N GLN A 699 33.44 -61.52 -7.65
CA GLN A 699 32.23 -62.34 -7.72
C GLN A 699 30.95 -61.48 -7.59
N PRO A 700 29.84 -61.85 -8.26
CA PRO A 700 28.56 -61.18 -8.10
C PRO A 700 28.12 -61.12 -6.63
N LYS A 701 27.42 -60.05 -6.23
CA LYS A 701 26.91 -59.94 -4.85
C LYS A 701 25.89 -61.05 -4.61
N ALA A 702 26.02 -61.82 -3.53
CA ALA A 702 25.07 -62.88 -3.13
C ALA A 702 23.60 -62.41 -2.98
N SER A 703 23.37 -61.11 -2.79
CA SER A 703 22.03 -60.51 -2.74
C SER A 703 21.34 -60.41 -4.10
N LEU A 704 22.07 -60.46 -5.22
CA LEU A 704 21.51 -60.44 -6.58
C LEU A 704 21.15 -61.85 -7.05
N LEU A 705 21.96 -62.85 -6.71
CA LEU A 705 21.65 -64.27 -6.95
C LEU A 705 20.34 -64.68 -6.25
N LYS A 706 20.14 -64.24 -5.00
CA LYS A 706 18.86 -64.45 -4.27
C LYS A 706 17.66 -63.69 -4.84
N ALA A 707 17.90 -62.59 -5.56
CA ALA A 707 16.82 -61.82 -6.20
C ALA A 707 16.43 -62.46 -7.54
N GLN A 708 17.41 -62.98 -8.31
CA GLN A 708 17.15 -63.77 -9.52
C GLN A 708 16.46 -65.10 -9.21
N GLU A 709 16.86 -65.79 -8.13
CA GLU A 709 16.17 -67.00 -7.64
C GLU A 709 14.72 -66.71 -7.17
N ALA A 710 14.40 -65.45 -6.83
CA ALA A 710 13.04 -65.04 -6.45
C ALA A 710 12.19 -64.60 -7.66
N GLU A 711 12.78 -63.92 -8.65
CA GLU A 711 12.09 -63.60 -9.92
C GLU A 711 11.79 -64.88 -10.73
N GLU A 712 12.68 -65.87 -10.77
CA GLU A 712 12.40 -67.18 -11.39
C GLU A 712 11.31 -67.98 -10.64
N ALA A 713 11.04 -67.67 -9.37
CA ALA A 713 9.97 -68.31 -8.59
C ALA A 713 8.60 -67.63 -8.78
N ASP A 714 8.56 -66.34 -9.14
CA ASP A 714 7.32 -65.59 -9.42
C ASP A 714 6.88 -65.67 -10.90
N GLU A 715 7.73 -66.15 -11.83
CA GLU A 715 7.36 -66.44 -13.23
C GLU A 715 6.56 -67.75 -13.43
N GLU A 716 6.27 -68.51 -12.36
CA GLU A 716 5.22 -69.55 -12.40
C GLU A 716 3.83 -68.90 -12.44
N VAL A 717 3.39 -68.67 -13.66
CA VAL A 717 2.03 -68.34 -14.12
C VAL A 717 0.92 -68.94 -13.24
N GLU A 718 0.29 -68.12 -12.39
CA GLU A 718 -1.11 -68.31 -12.00
C GLU A 718 -2.00 -67.67 -13.09
N GLU A 719 -2.42 -68.48 -14.06
CA GLU A 719 -3.53 -68.17 -14.96
C GLU A 719 -4.83 -68.06 -14.13
N TRP A 720 -5.18 -66.84 -13.71
CA TRP A 720 -6.53 -66.54 -13.27
C TRP A 720 -7.43 -66.41 -14.51
N VAL A 721 -8.07 -67.52 -14.89
CA VAL A 721 -9.20 -67.52 -15.82
C VAL A 721 -10.41 -66.96 -15.07
N GLU A 722 -10.63 -65.65 -15.15
CA GLU A 722 -11.92 -65.06 -14.80
C GLU A 722 -12.90 -65.30 -15.96
N GLU A 723 -13.75 -66.31 -15.78
CA GLU A 723 -14.93 -66.55 -16.60
C GLU A 723 -15.94 -65.41 -16.35
N VAL A 724 -16.15 -64.58 -17.35
CA VAL A 724 -17.13 -63.49 -17.36
C VAL A 724 -18.54 -64.08 -17.16
N ILE A 725 -19.09 -63.93 -15.96
CA ILE A 725 -20.51 -64.15 -15.68
C ILE A 725 -21.20 -62.78 -15.65
N ASP A 726 -21.93 -62.52 -16.74
CA ASP A 726 -23.12 -61.66 -16.85
C ASP A 726 -22.94 -60.14 -16.60
N GLU A 727 -22.68 -59.40 -17.68
CA GLU A 727 -22.94 -57.96 -17.79
C GLU A 727 -24.47 -57.72 -17.83
N LYS A 728 -25.05 -57.24 -16.73
CA LYS A 728 -26.32 -56.53 -16.78
C LYS A 728 -26.08 -55.05 -17.05
N ILE A 729 -26.27 -54.68 -18.31
CA ILE A 729 -26.43 -53.29 -18.75
C ILE A 729 -27.80 -52.80 -18.27
N GLU A 730 -27.86 -51.99 -17.21
CA GLU A 730 -29.03 -51.15 -16.95
C GLU A 730 -28.96 -49.91 -17.85
N VAL A 731 -29.66 -50.00 -18.98
CA VAL A 731 -30.02 -48.84 -19.79
C VAL A 731 -31.02 -48.01 -18.97
N ILE A 732 -30.58 -46.85 -18.46
CA ILE A 732 -31.47 -45.81 -17.96
C ILE A 732 -32.21 -45.25 -19.18
N ALA A 733 -33.41 -45.75 -19.43
CA ALA A 733 -34.31 -45.17 -20.41
C ALA A 733 -34.92 -43.89 -19.83
N ASP A 734 -34.65 -42.77 -20.51
CA ASP A 734 -35.41 -41.54 -20.41
C ASP A 734 -36.92 -41.83 -20.49
N LYS A 735 -37.66 -41.41 -19.47
CA LYS A 735 -39.10 -41.22 -19.57
C LYS A 735 -39.37 -39.74 -19.82
N GLU A 736 -39.32 -39.36 -21.09
CA GLU A 736 -40.24 -38.35 -21.61
C GLU A 736 -41.67 -38.91 -21.72
N LYS A 737 -42.61 -37.97 -21.73
CA LYS A 737 -44.05 -38.05 -21.49
C LYS A 737 -44.83 -38.77 -22.59
N ASP A 738 -45.98 -39.36 -22.23
CA ASP A 738 -47.32 -38.94 -22.72
C ASP A 738 -48.43 -39.89 -22.25
N ASN A 739 -49.20 -39.45 -21.24
CA ASN A 739 -50.66 -39.23 -21.31
C ASN A 739 -51.16 -38.57 -20.01
#